data_AF-A0A1X1QKU3-F1
#
_entry.id   AF-A0A1X1QKU3-F1
#
_cell.length_a   1.000
_cell.length_b   1.000
_cell.length_c   1.000
_cell.angle_alpha   90.00
_cell.angle_beta   90.00
_cell.angle_gamma   90.00
#
_symmetry.space_group_name_H-M   'P 1'
#
loop_
_entity.id
_entity.type
_entity.pdbx_description
1 polymer ?
#
loop_
_entity_poly.entity_id
_entity_poly.type
_entity_poly.pdbx_seq_one_letter_code
_entity_poly.pdbx_strand_id
1 'polypeptide(L)'
;MPSSDLALTFPGVGSYTINWGDGSATDNASGTISHTYTTAGDYQVVASNDITHFNLNNGADKEKLIDVQQWGSANWTSMENAFAGANNMAMTATDMPDLTGVSSMRAMFQSAHAFNGNISGWNVSNVENMDRMFIFAASFNQNISGWDVSKVTSMVAMFFSAGAFNQNLGLWYIVPSTSTSSTTTTLGTQNDVLIAQGPTYALVAGEGSTHNKLFSLRDSVLTPLDTNQAFGTYDVRVAASGADLFGTNNARSLSINVENLTSSANFVTKWRIPAGSNADRTLTFPSTGNYTINWGDGTTEVITSNSPTHTYTTTGDYKVIASNNITRFNLNNGADKEKLIDVQQWGSANWVNMQGAFYGASNMMMSATDTPDLSGVSSMQAMFREATTFNGVIGGWGVSQVTTMKNMFNGASAFSQDIGGWDVSKVTNMFNMFFGAADFNQNIGGWDVSKVTSMSGMFDGADAFNQNLGHWYIVPTTTMLATQSAVLARHSPIYALVRGAGDADNGLFILSGSTLNPINSDQPTGTYNLRVGASGADLFGTNNARSLSINFENLTSSANFVTKWRIPGGSDTARTLTFPSEGSYTINWGDGTTEDITSNKPTHTYASAGDYKVIASSNITRFNLNNGADKEKLTDVQQWGSASWVSMQGAFYGASNMMMSATDTPDLSGVSSMQVMFRGATTFNGVIGGWGVSQVTTMQNMFNGASAFSQDIGGWDVSKVTNMRGMFDGAADFNQNLGGWDVSKVTNMSGMFDGADAFIQNLGSWYIVPTTTMLTTQNAALTRQSPTYALVRGAGDADNGLFILRGSTLIPKDSEQATGTYNLHVAASGPNLFGTNNASTLSIEIINLVTLTDFVTQWRIPGGSDTVRTL
;
A
#
# COMPACT_ATOMS: atom_id res chain seq x y z
N MET A 1 9.43 -67.86 -4.06
CA MET A 1 10.38 -68.01 -5.20
C MET A 1 10.24 -69.40 -5.82
N PRO A 2 10.63 -69.63 -7.09
CA PRO A 2 10.59 -70.97 -7.71
C PRO A 2 11.39 -72.00 -6.89
N SER A 3 10.88 -73.23 -6.80
CA SER A 3 11.40 -74.31 -5.94
C SER A 3 12.79 -74.84 -6.31
N SER A 4 13.49 -74.20 -7.26
CA SER A 4 14.77 -74.63 -7.83
C SER A 4 15.98 -73.81 -7.39
N ASP A 5 15.80 -72.70 -6.69
CA ASP A 5 16.89 -71.84 -6.21
C ASP A 5 16.96 -71.85 -4.67
N LEU A 6 17.75 -72.77 -4.14
CA LEU A 6 17.97 -72.99 -2.69
C LEU A 6 19.27 -72.34 -2.17
N ALA A 7 19.99 -71.61 -3.03
CA ALA A 7 21.21 -70.92 -2.63
C ALA A 7 20.88 -69.56 -2.00
N LEU A 8 21.65 -69.12 -1.02
CA LEU A 8 21.60 -67.77 -0.47
C LEU A 8 23.01 -67.20 -0.39
N THR A 9 23.20 -66.02 -0.98
CA THR A 9 24.44 -65.26 -0.98
C THR A 9 24.30 -64.10 0.01
N PHE A 10 25.16 -64.10 1.03
CA PHE A 10 25.23 -63.06 2.05
C PHE A 10 26.40 -62.09 1.74
N PRO A 11 26.12 -60.83 1.36
CA PRO A 11 27.14 -59.87 0.96
C PRO A 11 27.62 -58.98 2.13
N GLY A 12 28.17 -59.59 3.17
CA GLY A 12 28.80 -58.88 4.28
C GLY A 12 30.26 -58.52 4.02
N VAL A 13 30.73 -57.42 4.61
CA VAL A 13 32.14 -57.00 4.62
C VAL A 13 32.61 -56.88 6.06
N GLY A 14 33.81 -57.36 6.34
CA GLY A 14 34.39 -57.45 7.68
C GLY A 14 34.78 -58.88 8.03
N SER A 15 34.97 -59.14 9.32
CA SER A 15 35.26 -60.46 9.86
C SER A 15 34.10 -60.88 10.74
N TYR A 16 33.26 -61.78 10.24
CA TYR A 16 32.01 -62.17 10.91
C TYR A 16 31.83 -63.69 10.95
N THR A 17 31.04 -64.15 11.91
CA THR A 17 30.51 -65.52 11.94
C THR A 17 29.06 -65.45 11.47
N ILE A 18 28.65 -66.35 10.59
CA ILE A 18 27.26 -66.44 10.14
C ILE A 18 26.63 -67.76 10.59
N ASN A 19 25.43 -67.69 11.15
CA ASN A 19 24.55 -68.82 11.39
C ASN A 19 23.44 -68.78 10.34
N TRP A 20 23.30 -69.83 9.54
CA TRP A 20 22.38 -69.87 8.41
C TRP A 20 20.93 -70.22 8.81
N GLY A 21 20.67 -70.51 10.08
CA GLY A 21 19.34 -70.79 10.60
C GLY A 21 18.84 -72.22 10.36
N ASP A 22 19.63 -73.08 9.72
CA ASP A 22 19.36 -74.51 9.49
C ASP A 22 20.21 -75.44 10.38
N GLY A 23 20.90 -74.87 11.36
CA GLY A 23 21.86 -75.58 12.23
C GLY A 23 23.30 -75.56 11.73
N SER A 24 23.57 -74.99 10.55
CA SER A 24 24.93 -74.76 10.05
C SER A 24 25.43 -73.34 10.33
N ALA A 25 26.75 -73.20 10.48
CA ALA A 25 27.42 -71.92 10.67
C ALA A 25 28.74 -71.86 9.87
N THR A 26 29.18 -70.66 9.53
CA THR A 26 30.46 -70.40 8.89
C THR A 26 31.24 -69.39 9.73
N ASP A 27 32.37 -69.83 10.29
CA ASP A 27 33.26 -69.01 11.13
C ASP A 27 34.30 -68.26 10.30
N ASN A 28 34.68 -67.05 10.74
CA ASN A 28 35.68 -66.19 10.10
C ASN A 28 35.39 -65.93 8.61
N ALA A 29 34.10 -65.73 8.28
CA ALA A 29 33.71 -65.30 6.96
C ALA A 29 34.28 -63.91 6.66
N SER A 30 34.83 -63.75 5.45
CA SER A 30 35.28 -62.46 4.94
C SER A 30 34.75 -62.27 3.52
N GLY A 31 34.13 -61.11 3.28
CA GLY A 31 33.48 -60.80 2.00
C GLY A 31 32.19 -61.57 1.76
N THR A 32 31.76 -61.64 0.49
CA THR A 32 30.52 -62.31 0.09
C THR A 32 30.65 -63.83 0.17
N ILE A 33 29.71 -64.47 0.88
CA ILE A 33 29.67 -65.93 1.05
C ILE A 33 28.31 -66.49 0.65
N SER A 34 28.26 -67.75 0.24
CA SER A 34 27.01 -68.42 -0.16
C SER A 34 26.79 -69.72 0.61
N HIS A 35 25.53 -70.04 0.86
CA HIS A 35 25.07 -71.30 1.45
C HIS A 35 23.96 -71.91 0.59
N THR A 36 23.75 -73.22 0.66
CA THR A 36 22.67 -73.90 -0.06
C THR A 36 21.82 -74.70 0.91
N TYR A 37 20.54 -74.34 1.02
CA TYR A 37 19.57 -75.00 1.88
C TYR A 37 19.10 -76.32 1.27
N THR A 38 18.67 -77.26 2.11
CA THR A 38 18.12 -78.56 1.68
C THR A 38 16.63 -78.50 1.38
N THR A 39 15.92 -77.54 1.96
CA THR A 39 14.47 -77.32 1.79
C THR A 39 14.18 -75.84 1.55
N ALA A 40 13.12 -75.53 0.81
CA ALA A 40 12.63 -74.15 0.73
C ALA A 40 11.89 -73.77 2.02
N GLY A 41 12.14 -72.57 2.54
CA GLY A 41 11.51 -72.07 3.76
C GLY A 41 12.06 -70.70 4.16
N ASP A 42 11.52 -70.14 5.24
CA ASP A 42 12.01 -68.90 5.85
C ASP A 42 13.07 -69.25 6.89
N TYR A 43 14.24 -68.62 6.79
CA TYR A 43 15.41 -68.92 7.64
C TYR A 43 15.87 -67.65 8.37
N GLN A 44 16.12 -67.76 9.67
CA GLN A 44 16.73 -66.69 10.45
C GLN A 44 18.25 -66.76 10.31
N VAL A 45 18.81 -65.90 9.45
CA VAL A 45 20.25 -65.80 9.25
C VAL A 45 20.82 -64.77 10.21
N VAL A 46 21.78 -65.17 11.04
CA VAL A 46 22.38 -64.32 12.07
C VAL A 46 23.86 -64.15 11.78
N ALA A 47 24.28 -62.92 11.45
CA ALA A 47 25.69 -62.55 11.39
C ALA A 47 26.11 -61.90 12.72
N SER A 48 27.23 -62.35 13.28
CA SER A 48 27.83 -61.83 14.51
C SER A 48 29.29 -61.41 14.28
N ASN A 49 29.84 -60.57 15.17
CA ASN A 49 31.18 -59.97 15.13
C ASN A 49 31.29 -58.73 14.19
N ASP A 50 32.50 -58.40 13.72
CA ASP A 50 32.88 -57.12 13.08
C ASP A 50 32.39 -56.99 11.63
N ILE A 51 31.08 -57.13 11.40
CA ILE A 51 30.49 -56.66 10.13
C ILE A 51 30.50 -55.14 10.10
N THR A 52 31.14 -54.57 9.10
CA THR A 52 31.33 -53.11 8.97
C THR A 52 30.56 -52.51 7.80
N HIS A 53 30.09 -53.36 6.88
CA HIS A 53 29.28 -53.00 5.72
C HIS A 53 28.50 -54.22 5.20
N PHE A 54 27.33 -53.97 4.63
CA PHE A 54 26.45 -54.95 4.00
C PHE A 54 25.98 -54.33 2.69
N ASN A 55 25.96 -55.06 1.58
CA ASN A 55 25.69 -54.47 0.26
C ASN A 55 24.94 -55.43 -0.67
N LEU A 56 23.63 -55.20 -0.86
CA LEU A 56 22.79 -56.01 -1.74
C LEU A 56 22.74 -55.51 -3.19
N ASN A 57 23.38 -54.39 -3.52
CA ASN A 57 23.31 -53.83 -4.87
C ASN A 57 23.92 -54.80 -5.90
N ASN A 58 23.20 -55.02 -7.00
CA ASN A 58 23.48 -56.05 -8.01
C ASN A 58 23.52 -57.51 -7.50
N GLY A 59 23.12 -57.78 -6.26
CA GLY A 59 23.00 -59.13 -5.72
C GLY A 59 21.86 -59.91 -6.37
N ALA A 60 22.12 -61.15 -6.79
CA ALA A 60 21.11 -62.05 -7.34
C ALA A 60 20.00 -62.37 -6.31
N ASP A 61 20.34 -62.30 -5.02
CA ASP A 61 19.50 -62.75 -3.90
C ASP A 61 18.79 -61.63 -3.14
N LYS A 62 18.84 -60.38 -3.63
CA LYS A 62 18.25 -59.21 -2.96
C LYS A 62 16.75 -59.34 -2.66
N GLU A 63 16.01 -60.10 -3.46
CA GLU A 63 14.57 -60.36 -3.23
C GLU A 63 14.31 -61.46 -2.19
N LYS A 64 15.34 -62.18 -1.73
CA LYS A 64 15.25 -63.22 -0.69
C LYS A 64 15.27 -62.65 0.73
N LEU A 65 15.76 -61.41 0.91
CA LEU A 65 15.67 -60.72 2.20
C LEU A 65 14.24 -60.22 2.42
N ILE A 66 13.56 -60.80 3.41
CA ILE A 66 12.15 -60.50 3.71
C ILE A 66 11.95 -59.71 4.99
N ASP A 67 12.91 -59.70 5.92
CA ASP A 67 12.80 -58.97 7.20
C ASP A 67 14.17 -58.73 7.84
N VAL A 68 14.33 -57.57 8.49
CA VAL A 68 15.45 -57.26 9.39
C VAL A 68 14.91 -57.21 10.81
N GLN A 69 15.29 -58.21 11.61
CA GLN A 69 14.71 -58.45 12.95
C GLN A 69 15.54 -57.90 14.10
N GLN A 70 16.86 -57.76 13.94
CA GLN A 70 17.78 -57.18 14.93
C GLN A 70 19.01 -56.59 14.23
N TRP A 71 19.54 -55.48 14.75
CA TRP A 71 20.77 -54.83 14.27
C TRP A 71 22.00 -55.28 15.06
N GLY A 72 21.83 -55.65 16.33
CA GLY A 72 22.91 -56.11 17.19
C GLY A 72 23.95 -55.02 17.48
N SER A 73 25.19 -55.45 17.73
CA SER A 73 26.33 -54.59 18.10
C SER A 73 27.32 -54.37 16.94
N ALA A 74 26.83 -54.38 15.70
CA ALA A 74 27.68 -54.22 14.52
C ALA A 74 28.28 -52.80 14.44
N ASN A 75 29.57 -52.71 14.12
CA ASN A 75 30.33 -51.46 14.00
C ASN A 75 30.26 -50.94 12.56
N TRP A 76 29.12 -50.39 12.17
CA TRP A 76 28.89 -49.92 10.80
C TRP A 76 29.81 -48.75 10.44
N THR A 77 30.55 -48.91 9.35
CA THR A 77 31.40 -47.86 8.76
C THR A 77 30.76 -47.27 7.49
N SER A 78 29.85 -48.01 6.86
CA SER A 78 29.06 -47.56 5.72
C SER A 78 27.75 -48.33 5.62
N MET A 79 26.67 -47.66 5.23
CA MET A 79 25.38 -48.27 4.89
C MET A 79 25.04 -48.13 3.40
N GLU A 80 26.04 -47.76 2.60
CA GLU A 80 25.86 -47.59 1.17
C GLU A 80 25.33 -48.89 0.52
N ASN A 81 24.26 -48.78 -0.27
CA ASN A 81 23.66 -49.90 -1.00
C ASN A 81 23.16 -51.10 -0.15
N ALA A 82 23.07 -50.98 1.17
CA ALA A 82 22.85 -52.14 2.05
C ALA A 82 21.60 -52.95 1.72
N PHE A 83 20.49 -52.29 1.44
CA PHE A 83 19.20 -52.91 1.13
C PHE A 83 18.69 -52.55 -0.26
N ALA A 84 19.60 -52.21 -1.17
CA ALA A 84 19.26 -51.83 -2.53
C ALA A 84 18.59 -52.98 -3.30
N GLY A 85 17.35 -52.76 -3.72
CA GLY A 85 16.50 -53.68 -4.47
C GLY A 85 15.90 -54.81 -3.62
N ALA A 86 15.92 -54.70 -2.29
CA ALA A 86 15.26 -55.62 -1.38
C ALA A 86 13.73 -55.42 -1.40
N ASN A 87 13.11 -55.81 -2.52
CA ASN A 87 11.71 -55.52 -2.84
C ASN A 87 10.71 -56.04 -1.80
N ASN A 88 11.01 -57.18 -1.17
CA ASN A 88 10.14 -57.90 -0.24
C ASN A 88 10.45 -57.61 1.23
N MET A 89 11.42 -56.74 1.51
CA MET A 89 11.94 -56.55 2.85
C MET A 89 11.01 -55.69 3.71
N ALA A 90 10.57 -56.27 4.83
CA ALA A 90 10.07 -55.56 6.00
C ALA A 90 11.22 -55.22 6.98
N MET A 91 10.93 -54.45 8.02
CA MET A 91 11.87 -54.25 9.13
C MET A 91 11.09 -54.21 10.44
N THR A 92 11.11 -55.34 11.16
CA THR A 92 10.48 -55.47 12.50
C THR A 92 11.49 -55.38 13.63
N ALA A 93 12.67 -54.80 13.38
CA ALA A 93 13.76 -54.72 14.34
C ALA A 93 13.33 -54.11 15.68
N THR A 94 13.74 -54.74 16.78
CA THR A 94 13.45 -54.29 18.16
C THR A 94 14.53 -53.36 18.74
N ASP A 95 15.67 -53.26 18.07
CA ASP A 95 16.83 -52.44 18.41
C ASP A 95 17.16 -51.45 17.27
N MET A 96 18.14 -50.56 17.50
CA MET A 96 18.59 -49.57 16.53
C MET A 96 20.08 -49.80 16.20
N PRO A 97 20.51 -49.57 14.96
CA PRO A 97 21.93 -49.71 14.61
C PRO A 97 22.77 -48.59 15.25
N ASP A 98 24.01 -48.92 15.64
CA ASP A 98 25.03 -47.90 15.91
C ASP A 98 25.57 -47.37 14.58
N LEU A 99 25.20 -46.13 14.27
CA LEU A 99 25.55 -45.44 13.03
C LEU A 99 26.62 -44.37 13.24
N THR A 100 27.22 -44.28 14.43
CA THR A 100 28.19 -43.23 14.76
C THR A 100 29.43 -43.27 13.87
N GLY A 101 29.78 -44.43 13.30
CA GLY A 101 30.88 -44.61 12.35
C GLY A 101 30.51 -44.46 10.87
N VAL A 102 29.24 -44.19 10.53
CA VAL A 102 28.74 -44.19 9.14
C VAL A 102 28.78 -42.79 8.54
N SER A 103 29.55 -42.60 7.47
CA SER A 103 29.58 -41.36 6.69
C SER A 103 28.72 -41.40 5.41
N SER A 104 28.32 -42.58 4.93
CA SER A 104 27.53 -42.74 3.70
C SER A 104 26.36 -43.70 3.89
N MET A 105 25.16 -43.23 3.51
CA MET A 105 23.92 -44.01 3.39
C MET A 105 23.40 -44.02 1.94
N ARG A 106 24.27 -43.71 0.98
CA ARG A 106 23.93 -43.63 -0.43
C ARG A 106 23.21 -44.90 -0.90
N ALA A 107 22.05 -44.73 -1.53
CA ALA A 107 21.25 -45.81 -2.11
C ALA A 107 20.89 -46.96 -1.15
N MET A 108 20.94 -46.73 0.18
CA MET A 108 20.70 -47.78 1.19
C MET A 108 19.39 -48.54 0.97
N PHE A 109 18.30 -47.85 0.61
CA PHE A 109 16.98 -48.43 0.35
C PHE A 109 16.50 -48.20 -1.09
N GLN A 110 17.43 -48.02 -2.03
CA GLN A 110 17.11 -47.85 -3.44
C GLN A 110 16.22 -49.01 -3.92
N SER A 111 15.05 -48.72 -4.47
CA SER A 111 14.09 -49.71 -4.99
C SER A 111 13.62 -50.74 -3.95
N ALA A 112 13.71 -50.48 -2.64
CA ALA A 112 13.11 -51.34 -1.62
C ALA A 112 11.60 -51.10 -1.55
N HIS A 113 10.84 -51.66 -2.51
CA HIS A 113 9.44 -51.30 -2.74
C HIS A 113 8.50 -51.51 -1.54
N ALA A 114 8.67 -52.59 -0.77
CA ALA A 114 7.85 -52.89 0.41
C ALA A 114 8.34 -52.22 1.71
N PHE A 115 9.51 -51.58 1.70
CA PHE A 115 10.12 -51.05 2.91
C PHE A 115 9.34 -49.85 3.48
N ASN A 116 8.93 -49.97 4.74
CA ASN A 116 8.32 -48.89 5.51
C ASN A 116 8.59 -49.03 7.03
N GLY A 117 9.71 -49.62 7.42
CA GLY A 117 10.04 -49.84 8.83
C GLY A 117 10.47 -48.56 9.54
N ASN A 118 10.15 -48.44 10.84
CA ASN A 118 10.42 -47.23 11.62
C ASN A 118 11.94 -46.99 11.80
N ILE A 119 12.43 -45.91 11.19
CA ILE A 119 13.83 -45.44 11.27
C ILE A 119 13.96 -44.05 11.93
N SER A 120 12.89 -43.55 12.53
CA SER A 120 12.83 -42.19 13.11
C SER A 120 13.89 -41.91 14.18
N GLY A 121 14.29 -42.94 14.93
CA GLY A 121 15.26 -42.83 16.03
C GLY A 121 16.73 -43.00 15.64
N TRP A 122 17.04 -43.19 14.36
CA TRP A 122 18.41 -43.43 13.90
C TRP A 122 19.30 -42.19 14.07
N ASN A 123 20.49 -42.38 14.64
CA ASN A 123 21.48 -41.31 14.77
C ASN A 123 22.27 -41.14 13.47
N VAL A 124 21.88 -40.17 12.64
CA VAL A 124 22.52 -39.89 11.34
C VAL A 124 23.43 -38.65 11.34
N SER A 125 23.76 -38.10 12.52
CA SER A 125 24.52 -36.84 12.68
C SER A 125 25.95 -36.85 12.09
N ASN A 126 26.50 -38.02 11.77
CA ASN A 126 27.80 -38.18 11.12
C ASN A 126 27.72 -38.49 9.62
N VAL A 127 26.51 -38.65 9.06
CA VAL A 127 26.33 -39.01 7.65
C VAL A 127 26.54 -37.78 6.77
N GLU A 128 27.40 -37.93 5.76
CA GLU A 128 27.75 -36.89 4.80
C GLU A 128 27.08 -37.11 3.42
N ASN A 129 26.70 -38.34 3.07
CA ASN A 129 26.07 -38.67 1.78
C ASN A 129 24.77 -39.49 1.95
N MET A 130 23.67 -38.96 1.42
CA MET A 130 22.34 -39.61 1.38
C MET A 130 21.76 -39.71 -0.04
N ASP A 131 22.61 -39.63 -1.07
CA ASP A 131 22.19 -39.71 -2.47
C ASP A 131 21.35 -40.96 -2.71
N ARG A 132 20.20 -40.78 -3.39
CA ARG A 132 19.33 -41.87 -3.85
C ARG A 132 18.85 -42.84 -2.74
N MET A 133 18.97 -42.45 -1.46
CA MET A 133 18.70 -43.36 -0.33
C MET A 133 17.35 -44.08 -0.42
N PHE A 134 16.29 -43.39 -0.89
CA PHE A 134 14.93 -43.91 -1.04
C PHE A 134 14.40 -43.84 -2.48
N ILE A 135 15.29 -43.79 -3.48
CA ILE A 135 14.84 -43.72 -4.88
C ILE A 135 13.99 -44.97 -5.21
N PHE A 136 12.80 -44.80 -5.78
CA PHE A 136 11.83 -45.89 -6.04
C PHE A 136 11.38 -46.71 -4.80
N ALA A 137 11.59 -46.24 -3.57
CA ALA A 137 11.04 -46.90 -2.36
C ALA A 137 9.55 -46.60 -2.23
N ALA A 138 8.72 -47.29 -3.01
CA ALA A 138 7.32 -46.93 -3.25
C ALA A 138 6.44 -46.87 -1.99
N SER A 139 6.69 -47.71 -0.98
CA SER A 139 5.88 -47.78 0.25
C SER A 139 6.43 -46.96 1.43
N PHE A 140 7.62 -46.37 1.30
CA PHE A 140 8.27 -45.69 2.41
C PHE A 140 7.56 -44.40 2.79
N ASN A 141 7.13 -44.29 4.04
CA ASN A 141 6.44 -43.11 4.56
C ASN A 141 6.66 -42.87 6.07
N GLN A 142 7.82 -43.26 6.61
CA GLN A 142 8.14 -43.05 8.03
C GLN A 142 8.61 -41.63 8.32
N ASN A 143 8.23 -41.09 9.48
CA ASN A 143 8.62 -39.75 9.89
C ASN A 143 10.10 -39.70 10.28
N ILE A 144 10.90 -39.03 9.46
CA ILE A 144 12.34 -38.81 9.66
C ILE A 144 12.69 -37.35 9.92
N SER A 145 11.70 -36.52 10.25
CA SER A 145 11.90 -35.08 10.45
C SER A 145 12.87 -34.75 11.60
N GLY A 146 13.05 -35.69 12.55
CA GLY A 146 13.93 -35.55 13.70
C GLY A 146 15.41 -35.85 13.43
N TRP A 147 15.77 -36.26 12.22
CA TRP A 147 17.16 -36.52 11.87
C TRP A 147 18.00 -35.23 11.82
N ASP A 148 19.21 -35.31 12.38
CA ASP A 148 20.25 -34.29 12.24
C ASP A 148 21.00 -34.54 10.93
N VAL A 149 20.71 -33.73 9.92
CA VAL A 149 21.35 -33.81 8.59
C VAL A 149 22.39 -32.70 8.39
N SER A 150 22.88 -32.09 9.46
CA SER A 150 23.78 -30.92 9.39
C SER A 150 25.11 -31.20 8.67
N LYS A 151 25.60 -32.44 8.67
CA LYS A 151 26.82 -32.84 7.94
C LYS A 151 26.57 -33.34 6.52
N VAL A 152 25.32 -33.50 6.10
CA VAL A 152 25.00 -34.03 4.77
C VAL A 152 25.39 -33.02 3.70
N THR A 153 26.25 -33.46 2.77
CA THR A 153 26.75 -32.68 1.64
C THR A 153 26.10 -33.08 0.30
N SER A 154 25.32 -34.18 0.28
CA SER A 154 24.56 -34.58 -0.91
C SER A 154 23.31 -35.42 -0.60
N MET A 155 22.20 -35.09 -1.27
CA MET A 155 20.89 -35.77 -1.19
C MET A 155 20.27 -35.99 -2.58
N VAL A 156 21.10 -36.10 -3.63
CA VAL A 156 20.64 -36.13 -5.02
C VAL A 156 19.66 -37.27 -5.24
N ALA A 157 18.46 -36.94 -5.72
CA ALA A 157 17.38 -37.88 -6.03
C ALA A 157 16.99 -38.81 -4.86
N MET A 158 17.21 -38.39 -3.60
CA MET A 158 16.93 -39.17 -2.40
C MET A 158 15.52 -39.77 -2.39
N PHE A 159 14.50 -38.99 -2.78
CA PHE A 159 13.08 -39.40 -2.82
C PHE A 159 12.50 -39.53 -4.24
N PHE A 160 13.34 -39.56 -5.27
CA PHE A 160 12.83 -39.62 -6.64
C PHE A 160 11.99 -40.90 -6.83
N SER A 161 10.72 -40.73 -7.23
CA SER A 161 9.74 -41.81 -7.38
C SER A 161 9.41 -42.61 -6.10
N ALA A 162 9.60 -42.04 -4.90
CA ALA A 162 9.09 -42.59 -3.64
C ALA A 162 7.59 -42.24 -3.45
N GLY A 163 6.71 -42.97 -4.14
CA GLY A 163 5.31 -42.58 -4.34
C GLY A 163 4.44 -42.38 -3.10
N ALA A 164 4.71 -43.07 -1.98
CA ALA A 164 3.94 -42.94 -0.74
C ALA A 164 4.47 -41.84 0.21
N PHE A 165 5.66 -41.29 -0.02
CA PHE A 165 6.32 -40.41 0.93
C PHE A 165 5.67 -39.03 0.99
N ASN A 166 5.04 -38.68 2.12
CA ASN A 166 4.36 -37.41 2.33
C ASN A 166 4.64 -36.78 3.71
N GLN A 167 5.72 -37.18 4.37
CA GLN A 167 6.07 -36.71 5.71
C GLN A 167 6.54 -35.25 5.73
N ASN A 168 6.34 -34.58 6.87
CA ASN A 168 6.72 -33.18 7.07
C ASN A 168 8.23 -33.06 7.37
N LEU A 169 9.02 -32.62 6.38
CA LEU A 169 10.45 -32.37 6.52
C LEU A 169 10.79 -30.90 6.85
N GLY A 170 9.84 -30.11 7.36
CA GLY A 170 10.04 -28.69 7.68
C GLY A 170 11.18 -28.43 8.67
N LEU A 171 11.54 -29.40 9.52
CA LEU A 171 12.69 -29.31 10.43
C LEU A 171 14.04 -29.23 9.73
N TRP A 172 14.14 -29.69 8.48
CA TRP A 172 15.37 -29.63 7.68
C TRP A 172 15.54 -28.27 7.00
N TYR A 173 14.42 -27.69 6.54
CA TYR A 173 14.40 -26.44 5.78
C TYR A 173 14.15 -25.18 6.62
N ILE A 174 13.65 -25.33 7.85
CA ILE A 174 13.25 -24.19 8.69
C ILE A 174 13.92 -24.33 10.06
N VAL A 175 15.15 -23.83 10.17
CA VAL A 175 15.88 -23.69 11.44
C VAL A 175 16.16 -22.22 11.75
N PRO A 176 16.09 -21.78 13.02
CA PRO A 176 16.60 -20.47 13.39
C PRO A 176 18.12 -20.45 13.12
N SER A 177 18.60 -19.48 12.35
CA SER A 177 20.05 -19.27 12.22
C SER A 177 20.57 -18.57 13.49
N THR A 178 21.82 -18.84 13.85
CA THR A 178 22.48 -18.25 15.03
C THR A 178 22.91 -16.79 14.81
N SER A 179 22.55 -16.15 13.69
CA SER A 179 22.80 -14.71 13.50
C SER A 179 21.66 -13.90 14.10
N THR A 180 21.69 -13.75 15.42
CA THR A 180 20.76 -12.92 16.17
C THR A 180 21.14 -11.44 16.03
N SER A 181 20.41 -10.69 15.20
CA SER A 181 20.21 -9.26 15.45
C SER A 181 19.04 -9.13 16.43
N SER A 182 19.10 -8.16 17.34
CA SER A 182 18.30 -8.08 18.58
C SER A 182 16.78 -8.00 18.42
N THR A 183 16.25 -7.98 17.20
CA THR A 183 14.81 -8.00 16.91
C THR A 183 14.40 -8.92 15.77
N THR A 184 15.34 -9.55 15.04
CA THR A 184 15.01 -10.35 13.84
C THR A 184 15.62 -11.74 13.91
N THR A 185 14.89 -12.73 13.40
CA THR A 185 15.41 -14.10 13.27
C THR A 185 15.50 -14.45 11.80
N THR A 186 16.71 -14.76 11.33
CA THR A 186 16.86 -15.28 9.98
C THR A 186 16.61 -16.78 10.00
N LEU A 187 15.73 -17.24 9.12
CA LEU A 187 15.46 -18.64 8.89
C LEU A 187 16.55 -19.18 7.96
N GLY A 188 17.15 -20.28 8.37
CA GLY A 188 18.10 -21.04 7.57
C GLY A 188 17.63 -22.47 7.37
N THR A 189 18.47 -23.25 6.72
CA THR A 189 18.35 -24.70 6.58
C THR A 189 19.42 -25.39 7.43
N GLN A 190 19.31 -26.70 7.65
CA GLN A 190 20.32 -27.45 8.42
C GLN A 190 21.70 -27.53 7.75
N ASN A 191 21.78 -27.40 6.42
CA ASN A 191 23.02 -27.48 5.64
C ASN A 191 22.91 -26.74 4.29
N ASP A 192 24.04 -26.54 3.62
CA ASP A 192 24.17 -25.82 2.34
C ASP A 192 23.46 -26.51 1.15
N VAL A 193 23.27 -27.84 1.19
CA VAL A 193 22.56 -28.60 0.14
C VAL A 193 21.10 -28.15 0.07
N LEU A 194 20.50 -27.92 1.24
CA LEU A 194 19.13 -27.45 1.36
C LEU A 194 19.02 -25.96 1.00
N ILE A 195 20.07 -25.16 1.23
CA ILE A 195 20.13 -23.75 0.76
C ILE A 195 20.11 -23.69 -0.76
N ALA A 196 20.90 -24.56 -1.42
CA ALA A 196 21.03 -24.59 -2.88
C ALA A 196 19.71 -24.91 -3.62
N GLN A 197 18.72 -25.48 -2.94
CA GLN A 197 17.38 -25.74 -3.48
C GLN A 197 16.49 -24.49 -3.57
N GLY A 198 16.95 -23.35 -3.03
CA GLY A 198 16.25 -22.07 -3.10
C GLY A 198 14.87 -22.06 -2.42
N PRO A 199 14.75 -22.49 -1.14
CA PRO A 199 13.47 -22.43 -0.44
C PRO A 199 13.00 -20.98 -0.28
N THR A 200 11.73 -20.73 -0.56
CA THR A 200 11.03 -19.52 -0.15
C THR A 200 10.23 -19.80 1.11
N TYR A 201 10.00 -18.80 1.96
CA TYR A 201 9.30 -18.98 3.23
C TYR A 201 8.06 -18.09 3.32
N ALA A 202 6.99 -18.61 3.92
CA ALA A 202 5.75 -17.88 4.14
C ALA A 202 5.18 -18.16 5.54
N LEU A 203 4.58 -17.13 6.16
CA LEU A 203 3.78 -17.30 7.37
C LEU A 203 2.45 -17.97 7.00
N VAL A 204 2.10 -19.06 7.69
CA VAL A 204 0.90 -19.86 7.41
C VAL A 204 0.02 -20.02 8.64
N ALA A 205 -1.29 -20.05 8.45
CA ALA A 205 -2.25 -20.27 9.54
C ALA A 205 -2.20 -21.71 10.08
N GLY A 206 -2.51 -21.89 11.37
CA GLY A 206 -2.65 -23.20 12.00
C GLY A 206 -2.24 -23.21 13.48
N GLU A 207 -2.12 -24.40 14.07
CA GLU A 207 -1.66 -24.56 15.46
C GLU A 207 -0.24 -23.97 15.66
N GLY A 208 -0.07 -23.04 16.61
CA GLY A 208 1.19 -22.30 16.80
C GLY A 208 1.37 -21.07 15.90
N SER A 209 0.33 -20.61 15.19
CA SER A 209 0.36 -19.38 14.37
C SER A 209 -0.18 -18.14 15.11
N THR A 210 -0.30 -18.18 16.44
CA THR A 210 -0.98 -17.15 17.25
C THR A 210 -0.32 -15.78 17.13
N HIS A 211 0.98 -15.75 16.88
CA HIS A 211 1.76 -14.51 16.73
C HIS A 211 2.13 -14.18 15.29
N ASN A 212 1.67 -14.93 14.27
CA ASN A 212 1.99 -14.62 12.86
C ASN A 212 1.64 -13.17 12.47
N LYS A 213 0.56 -12.62 13.03
CA LYS A 213 0.13 -11.23 12.80
C LYS A 213 1.05 -10.17 13.42
N LEU A 214 2.04 -10.57 14.21
CA LEU A 214 2.99 -9.69 14.88
C LEU A 214 4.34 -9.65 14.13
N PHE A 215 4.51 -10.48 13.11
CA PHE A 215 5.76 -10.60 12.37
C PHE A 215 5.50 -10.52 10.86
N SER A 216 6.47 -9.95 10.15
CA SER A 216 6.61 -10.07 8.71
C SER A 216 7.72 -11.07 8.39
N LEU A 217 7.62 -11.74 7.25
CA LEU A 217 8.65 -12.64 6.75
C LEU A 217 9.00 -12.21 5.33
N ARG A 218 10.23 -11.74 5.12
CA ARG A 218 10.77 -11.35 3.82
C ARG A 218 12.19 -11.85 3.69
N ASP A 219 12.53 -12.43 2.54
CA ASP A 219 13.89 -12.91 2.25
C ASP A 219 14.48 -13.82 3.34
N SER A 220 13.63 -14.69 3.91
CA SER A 220 13.95 -15.59 5.04
C SER A 220 14.15 -14.90 6.39
N VAL A 221 14.00 -13.58 6.48
CA VAL A 221 14.13 -12.82 7.72
C VAL A 221 12.75 -12.58 8.33
N LEU A 222 12.59 -13.05 9.56
CA LEU A 222 11.39 -12.86 10.37
C LEU A 222 11.57 -11.62 11.25
N THR A 223 10.74 -10.61 11.03
CA THR A 223 10.86 -9.27 11.62
C THR A 223 9.54 -8.87 12.30
N PRO A 224 9.54 -8.48 13.59
CA PRO A 224 8.38 -7.91 14.25
C PRO A 224 7.79 -6.75 13.45
N LEU A 225 6.46 -6.71 13.33
CA LEU A 225 5.76 -5.57 12.72
C LEU A 225 5.78 -4.34 13.63
N ASP A 226 5.90 -4.54 14.94
CA ASP A 226 6.10 -3.49 15.94
C ASP A 226 7.54 -3.53 16.44
N THR A 227 8.28 -2.45 16.25
CA THR A 227 9.67 -2.31 16.74
C THR A 227 9.77 -2.29 18.26
N ASN A 228 8.65 -2.10 18.98
CA ASN A 228 8.53 -2.18 20.44
C ASN A 228 7.80 -3.46 20.89
N GLN A 229 7.77 -4.50 20.05
CA GLN A 229 7.14 -5.78 20.39
C GLN A 229 7.61 -6.24 21.78
N ALA A 230 6.64 -6.51 22.66
CA ALA A 230 6.92 -6.82 24.06
C ALA A 230 7.94 -7.97 24.19
N PHE A 231 8.83 -7.91 25.17
CA PHE A 231 9.81 -8.99 25.35
C PHE A 231 9.11 -10.30 25.71
N GLY A 232 9.59 -11.40 25.16
CA GLY A 232 9.00 -12.71 25.40
C GLY A 232 9.21 -13.69 24.25
N THR A 233 8.69 -14.90 24.45
CA THR A 233 8.68 -15.97 23.47
C THR A 233 7.40 -15.91 22.65
N TYR A 234 7.55 -15.88 21.33
CA TYR A 234 6.47 -15.81 20.35
C TYR A 234 6.48 -17.06 19.48
N ASP A 235 5.38 -17.79 19.49
CA ASP A 235 5.18 -18.88 18.54
C ASP A 235 4.69 -18.35 17.18
N VAL A 236 5.49 -18.57 16.14
CA VAL A 236 5.18 -18.28 14.74
C VAL A 236 5.17 -19.56 13.93
N ARG A 237 4.29 -19.64 12.92
CA ARG A 237 4.17 -20.79 12.03
C ARG A 237 4.58 -20.43 10.62
N VAL A 238 5.63 -21.08 10.13
CA VAL A 238 6.28 -20.82 8.85
C VAL A 238 6.24 -22.06 7.97
N ALA A 239 5.97 -21.92 6.68
CA ALA A 239 6.13 -22.97 5.68
C ALA A 239 7.23 -22.60 4.68
N ALA A 240 7.93 -23.61 4.17
CA ALA A 240 8.83 -23.45 3.03
C ALA A 240 8.05 -23.67 1.71
N SER A 241 8.56 -23.24 0.57
CA SER A 241 8.03 -23.58 -0.77
C SER A 241 9.14 -23.51 -1.81
N GLY A 242 9.08 -24.35 -2.84
CA GLY A 242 10.15 -24.46 -3.86
C GLY A 242 9.92 -25.65 -4.79
N ALA A 243 10.43 -25.56 -6.01
CA ALA A 243 10.19 -26.55 -7.08
C ALA A 243 10.82 -27.92 -6.79
N ASP A 244 11.91 -27.94 -6.02
CA ASP A 244 12.68 -29.14 -5.70
C ASP A 244 12.55 -29.57 -4.22
N LEU A 245 11.62 -28.97 -3.46
CA LEU A 245 11.41 -29.33 -2.05
C LEU A 245 10.74 -30.70 -1.92
N PHE A 246 11.30 -31.55 -1.07
CA PHE A 246 10.79 -32.90 -0.81
C PHE A 246 9.60 -32.89 0.17
N GLY A 247 8.41 -33.32 -0.28
CA GLY A 247 7.24 -33.61 0.56
C GLY A 247 6.07 -32.59 0.46
N THR A 248 4.87 -33.01 0.88
CA THR A 248 3.67 -32.17 0.94
C THR A 248 3.33 -31.87 2.41
N ASN A 249 3.31 -30.60 2.82
CA ASN A 249 3.11 -30.07 4.19
C ASN A 249 4.41 -29.82 4.99
N ASN A 250 5.13 -28.76 4.62
CA ASN A 250 6.42 -28.34 5.18
C ASN A 250 6.30 -27.15 6.15
N ALA A 251 5.14 -27.00 6.81
CA ALA A 251 4.92 -25.98 7.83
C ALA A 251 5.49 -26.42 9.20
N ARG A 252 6.15 -25.48 9.89
CA ARG A 252 6.75 -25.66 11.21
C ARG A 252 6.35 -24.50 12.14
N SER A 253 6.08 -24.82 13.40
CA SER A 253 5.99 -23.82 14.47
C SER A 253 7.38 -23.57 15.08
N LEU A 254 7.77 -22.31 15.19
CA LEU A 254 9.01 -21.85 15.78
C LEU A 254 8.68 -20.96 16.97
N SER A 255 9.35 -21.22 18.09
CA SER A 255 9.36 -20.31 19.23
C SER A 255 10.50 -19.31 19.04
N ILE A 256 10.13 -18.05 18.87
CA ILE A 256 11.04 -16.93 18.63
C ILE A 256 11.15 -16.13 19.92
N ASN A 257 12.36 -16.00 20.46
CA ASN A 257 12.59 -15.15 21.62
C ASN A 257 12.92 -13.73 21.16
N VAL A 258 12.09 -12.76 21.56
CA VAL A 258 12.46 -11.34 21.52
C VAL A 258 13.16 -11.04 22.84
N GLU A 259 14.49 -11.10 22.83
CA GLU A 259 15.34 -11.04 24.03
C GLU A 259 15.67 -9.62 24.47
N ASN A 260 15.71 -9.42 25.79
CA ASN A 260 16.27 -8.22 26.43
C ASN A 260 17.78 -8.43 26.63
N LEU A 261 18.62 -7.77 25.83
CA LEU A 261 20.07 -7.89 25.93
C LEU A 261 20.62 -7.00 27.06
N THR A 262 20.61 -7.51 28.28
CA THR A 262 21.40 -6.95 29.38
C THR A 262 22.78 -7.64 29.46
N SER A 263 23.78 -7.13 28.72
CA SER A 263 25.22 -7.18 29.09
C SER A 263 26.11 -6.25 28.23
N SER A 264 26.23 -4.98 28.66
CA SER A 264 27.38 -4.07 28.47
C SER A 264 28.08 -4.02 27.09
N ALA A 265 27.43 -3.50 26.05
CA ALA A 265 28.09 -3.10 24.81
C ALA A 265 28.49 -1.62 24.88
N ASN A 266 29.79 -1.28 24.81
CA ASN A 266 30.31 0.10 24.80
C ASN A 266 30.01 0.82 23.46
N PHE A 267 30.02 2.15 23.43
CA PHE A 267 30.00 2.93 22.18
C PHE A 267 31.41 2.90 21.54
N VAL A 268 31.51 2.41 20.31
CA VAL A 268 32.79 2.18 19.62
C VAL A 268 32.84 2.94 18.31
N THR A 269 33.90 3.72 18.15
CA THR A 269 34.15 4.53 16.95
C THR A 269 35.59 4.33 16.46
N LYS A 270 35.84 4.61 15.19
CA LYS A 270 37.18 4.59 14.59
C LYS A 270 37.52 5.98 14.07
N TRP A 271 38.71 6.46 14.42
CA TRP A 271 39.20 7.79 14.10
C TRP A 271 40.54 7.72 13.40
N ARG A 272 40.72 8.53 12.35
CA ARG A 272 41.99 8.71 11.64
C ARG A 272 42.71 9.94 12.19
N ILE A 273 43.90 9.72 12.72
CA ILE A 273 44.76 10.78 13.24
C ILE A 273 45.85 11.08 12.22
N PRO A 274 45.83 12.27 11.58
CA PRO A 274 46.76 12.60 10.50
C PRO A 274 48.19 12.83 11.02
N ALA A 275 49.15 12.75 10.11
CA ALA A 275 50.50 13.23 10.37
C ALA A 275 50.50 14.77 10.43
N GLY A 276 51.30 15.36 11.32
CA GLY A 276 51.34 16.81 11.46
C GLY A 276 51.82 17.26 12.83
N SER A 277 51.43 18.49 13.19
CA SER A 277 51.67 19.11 14.49
C SER A 277 50.92 18.38 15.61
N ASN A 278 51.21 18.74 16.87
CA ASN A 278 50.44 18.22 18.00
C ASN A 278 48.96 18.56 17.88
N ALA A 279 48.62 19.75 17.37
CA ALA A 279 47.22 20.15 17.16
C ALA A 279 46.51 19.25 16.14
N ASP A 280 47.19 18.86 15.07
CA ASP A 280 46.65 17.92 14.07
C ASP A 280 46.40 16.54 14.67
N ARG A 281 47.23 16.15 15.65
CA ARG A 281 47.19 14.86 16.35
C ARG A 281 46.36 14.84 17.63
N THR A 282 45.76 15.96 18.00
CA THR A 282 44.79 16.02 19.10
C THR A 282 43.40 15.63 18.58
N LEU A 283 42.72 14.72 19.26
CA LEU A 283 41.31 14.39 19.04
C LEU A 283 40.47 14.98 20.16
N THR A 284 39.47 15.77 19.81
CA THR A 284 38.39 16.23 20.69
C THR A 284 37.21 15.28 20.52
N PHE A 285 36.98 14.39 21.49
CA PHE A 285 35.92 13.40 21.41
C PHE A 285 34.56 14.03 21.77
N PRO A 286 33.65 14.28 20.82
CA PRO A 286 32.58 15.28 20.90
C PRO A 286 31.37 14.80 21.70
N SER A 287 31.55 14.59 22.99
CA SER A 287 30.61 13.83 23.84
C SER A 287 30.24 14.56 25.13
N THR A 288 29.12 14.15 25.72
CA THR A 288 28.67 14.56 27.06
C THR A 288 28.29 13.32 27.86
N GLY A 289 28.67 13.28 29.12
CA GLY A 289 28.37 12.18 30.03
C GLY A 289 29.49 11.94 31.03
N ASN A 290 29.29 10.95 31.90
CA ASN A 290 30.27 10.51 32.90
C ASN A 290 30.68 9.06 32.60
N TYR A 291 31.70 8.88 31.78
CA TYR A 291 32.07 7.58 31.22
C TYR A 291 33.59 7.38 31.25
N THR A 292 34.04 6.18 30.93
CA THR A 292 35.47 5.87 30.74
C THR A 292 35.72 5.72 29.26
N ILE A 293 36.81 6.33 28.77
CA ILE A 293 37.22 6.24 27.37
C ILE A 293 38.55 5.49 27.26
N ASN A 294 38.66 4.62 26.27
CA ASN A 294 39.91 4.04 25.80
C ASN A 294 40.21 4.66 24.43
N TRP A 295 41.33 5.34 24.33
CA TRP A 295 41.71 6.10 23.13
C TRP A 295 42.29 5.22 22.01
N GLY A 296 42.51 3.92 22.27
CA GLY A 296 42.99 2.95 21.29
C GLY A 296 44.52 2.92 21.12
N ASP A 297 45.26 3.74 21.85
CA ASP A 297 46.73 3.78 21.87
C ASP A 297 47.34 3.19 23.16
N GLY A 298 46.51 2.50 23.95
CA GLY A 298 46.87 1.95 25.26
C GLY A 298 46.53 2.89 26.43
N THR A 299 46.05 4.11 26.17
CA THR A 299 45.61 5.03 27.22
C THR A 299 44.10 4.95 27.49
N THR A 300 43.73 5.08 28.76
CA THR A 300 42.34 5.11 29.23
C THR A 300 42.13 6.24 30.23
N GLU A 301 41.00 6.91 30.17
CA GLU A 301 40.68 8.06 31.03
C GLU A 301 39.23 8.00 31.54
N VAL A 302 39.00 8.51 32.75
CA VAL A 302 37.65 8.74 33.30
C VAL A 302 37.23 10.16 32.97
N ILE A 303 36.17 10.29 32.17
CA ILE A 303 35.66 11.56 31.68
C ILE A 303 34.55 12.07 32.60
N THR A 304 34.71 13.32 33.05
CA THR A 304 33.71 14.06 33.85
C THR A 304 33.39 15.43 33.26
N SER A 305 34.05 15.81 32.16
CA SER A 305 33.86 17.06 31.43
C SER A 305 33.35 16.80 30.01
N ASN A 306 32.73 17.80 29.41
CA ASN A 306 32.25 17.70 28.03
C ASN A 306 33.41 17.78 27.04
N SER A 307 33.34 16.95 26.00
CA SER A 307 34.26 16.96 24.86
C SER A 307 35.74 16.85 25.26
N PRO A 308 36.17 15.76 25.91
CA PRO A 308 37.56 15.58 26.33
C PRO A 308 38.50 15.54 25.12
N THR A 309 39.76 15.90 25.35
CA THR A 309 40.80 15.93 24.32
C THR A 309 41.94 14.97 24.64
N HIS A 310 42.49 14.33 23.61
CA HIS A 310 43.65 13.46 23.74
C HIS A 310 44.62 13.66 22.59
N THR A 311 45.92 13.67 22.86
CA THR A 311 46.96 13.90 21.84
C THR A 311 47.75 12.62 21.60
N TYR A 312 47.61 12.05 20.40
CA TYR A 312 48.25 10.80 20.02
C TYR A 312 49.74 10.99 19.74
N THR A 313 50.55 9.98 20.08
CA THR A 313 52.02 9.96 19.88
C THR A 313 52.45 9.50 18.47
N THR A 314 51.56 8.84 17.74
CA THR A 314 51.76 8.36 16.37
C THR A 314 50.56 8.73 15.50
N THR A 315 50.74 8.72 14.18
CA THR A 315 49.65 8.85 13.20
C THR A 315 49.09 7.45 12.91
N GLY A 316 47.79 7.36 12.62
CA GLY A 316 47.15 6.08 12.31
C GLY A 316 45.64 6.11 12.53
N ASP A 317 45.02 4.95 12.35
CA ASP A 317 43.61 4.74 12.65
C ASP A 317 43.46 4.10 14.03
N TYR A 318 42.69 4.72 14.91
CA TYR A 318 42.51 4.29 16.30
C TYR A 318 41.06 3.91 16.57
N LYS A 319 40.89 2.79 17.28
CA LYS A 319 39.60 2.33 17.80
C LYS A 319 39.37 2.98 19.16
N VAL A 320 38.43 3.91 19.23
CA VAL A 320 38.06 4.63 20.45
C VAL A 320 36.81 3.97 21.04
N ILE A 321 36.89 3.58 22.31
CA ILE A 321 35.84 2.83 23.02
C ILE A 321 35.41 3.64 24.23
N ALA A 322 34.14 4.00 24.33
CA ALA A 322 33.59 4.76 25.44
C ALA A 322 32.46 3.99 26.16
N SER A 323 32.47 4.00 27.50
CA SER A 323 31.46 3.29 28.28
C SER A 323 30.09 3.97 28.32
N ASN A 324 29.07 3.23 28.74
CA ASN A 324 27.64 3.47 28.44
C ASN A 324 26.93 4.60 29.18
N ASN A 325 27.66 5.62 29.60
CA ASN A 325 27.11 6.81 30.24
C ASN A 325 27.22 8.07 29.35
N ILE A 326 27.48 7.88 28.06
CA ILE A 326 27.35 8.95 27.07
C ILE A 326 25.86 9.23 26.88
N THR A 327 25.50 10.52 26.97
CA THR A 327 24.12 10.99 26.77
C THR A 327 23.97 11.84 25.52
N ARG A 328 25.09 12.30 24.94
CA ARG A 328 25.12 13.08 23.69
C ARG A 328 26.46 12.91 22.97
N PHE A 329 26.39 12.87 21.65
CA PHE A 329 27.51 12.99 20.72
C PHE A 329 27.19 14.13 19.74
N ASN A 330 28.09 15.08 19.49
CA ASN A 330 27.80 16.29 18.72
C ASN A 330 29.05 16.91 18.04
N LEU A 331 29.25 16.59 16.77
CA LEU A 331 30.31 17.16 15.93
C LEU A 331 30.02 18.56 15.38
N ASN A 332 28.82 19.12 15.61
CA ASN A 332 28.48 20.44 15.09
C ASN A 332 29.44 21.53 15.60
N ASN A 333 30.07 22.25 14.67
CA ASN A 333 31.17 23.22 14.91
C ASN A 333 32.49 22.61 15.44
N GLY A 334 32.64 21.28 15.41
CA GLY A 334 33.87 20.59 15.81
C GLY A 334 34.94 20.63 14.72
N ALA A 335 36.20 20.87 15.11
CA ALA A 335 37.34 20.85 14.19
C ALA A 335 37.68 19.43 13.68
N ASP A 336 37.29 18.40 14.44
CA ASP A 336 37.72 17.01 14.22
C ASP A 336 36.72 16.15 13.43
N LYS A 337 35.68 16.75 12.84
CA LYS A 337 34.61 16.02 12.11
C LYS A 337 35.11 15.12 10.98
N GLU A 338 36.18 15.51 10.27
CA GLU A 338 36.78 14.72 9.20
C GLU A 338 37.67 13.58 9.70
N LYS A 339 38.02 13.58 11.00
CA LYS A 339 38.81 12.51 11.62
C LYS A 339 37.96 11.28 11.92
N LEU A 340 36.63 11.41 12.06
CA LEU A 340 35.75 10.25 12.26
C LEU A 340 35.60 9.48 10.95
N ILE A 341 35.97 8.20 10.97
CA ILE A 341 35.95 7.34 9.77
C ILE A 341 34.98 6.16 9.90
N ASP A 342 34.59 5.75 11.11
CA ASP A 342 33.62 4.65 11.29
C ASP A 342 32.89 4.72 12.64
N VAL A 343 31.59 4.42 12.64
CA VAL A 343 30.84 4.03 13.85
C VAL A 343 30.70 2.51 13.82
N GLN A 344 31.38 1.84 14.74
CA GLN A 344 31.54 0.38 14.74
C GLN A 344 30.59 -0.33 15.70
N GLN A 345 30.11 0.38 16.73
CA GLN A 345 29.16 -0.17 17.70
C GLN A 345 28.43 0.96 18.42
N TRP A 346 27.11 0.86 18.56
CA TRP A 346 26.29 1.83 19.27
C TRP A 346 26.29 1.62 20.78
N GLY A 347 26.30 0.35 21.19
CA GLY A 347 26.27 -0.01 22.59
C GLY A 347 24.95 0.31 23.29
N SER A 348 24.98 0.35 24.62
CA SER A 348 23.80 0.62 25.46
C SER A 348 23.81 2.06 26.02
N ALA A 349 24.32 3.02 25.24
CA ALA A 349 24.36 4.42 25.64
C ALA A 349 22.94 5.01 25.73
N ASN A 350 22.67 5.74 26.81
CA ASN A 350 21.36 6.37 27.06
C ASN A 350 21.27 7.73 26.35
N TRP A 351 21.05 7.69 25.04
CA TRP A 351 20.99 8.89 24.21
C TRP A 351 19.80 9.78 24.59
N VAL A 352 20.09 11.04 24.94
CA VAL A 352 19.06 12.05 25.25
C VAL A 352 18.80 12.96 24.05
N ASN A 353 19.84 13.18 23.23
CA ASN A 353 19.76 14.06 22.06
C ASN A 353 20.81 13.66 21.02
N MET A 354 20.42 13.58 19.74
CA MET A 354 21.31 13.26 18.61
C MET A 354 21.54 14.47 17.67
N GLN A 355 21.15 15.67 18.10
CA GLN A 355 21.34 16.90 17.33
C GLN A 355 22.81 17.14 17.05
N GLY A 356 23.15 17.16 15.76
CA GLY A 356 24.49 17.45 15.25
C GLY A 356 25.52 16.34 15.44
N ALA A 357 25.12 15.12 15.80
CA ALA A 357 26.04 14.04 16.16
C ALA A 357 27.16 13.79 15.14
N PHE A 358 26.83 13.73 13.85
CA PHE A 358 27.75 13.46 12.75
C PHE A 358 27.77 14.57 11.71
N TYR A 359 27.53 15.81 12.16
CA TYR A 359 27.57 16.97 11.29
C TYR A 359 28.94 17.10 10.60
N GLY A 360 28.93 17.09 9.27
CA GLY A 360 30.10 17.29 8.41
C GLY A 360 31.14 16.18 8.53
N ALA A 361 30.76 15.00 9.02
CA ALA A 361 31.61 13.83 9.08
C ALA A 361 31.74 13.18 7.69
N SER A 362 32.40 13.88 6.76
CA SER A 362 32.49 13.54 5.33
C SER A 362 33.37 12.34 5.01
N ASN A 363 34.08 11.76 5.99
CA ASN A 363 34.86 10.54 5.83
C ASN A 363 34.22 9.34 6.55
N MET A 364 33.07 9.55 7.22
CA MET A 364 32.47 8.56 8.09
C MET A 364 31.71 7.50 7.30
N MET A 365 32.01 6.24 7.60
CA MET A 365 31.20 5.07 7.30
C MET A 365 30.47 4.58 8.56
N MET A 366 29.59 3.59 8.41
CA MET A 366 28.94 2.92 9.54
C MET A 366 28.97 1.40 9.33
N SER A 367 29.86 0.73 10.05
CA SER A 367 29.97 -0.74 10.08
C SER A 367 29.25 -1.40 11.26
N ALA A 368 28.66 -0.62 12.16
CA ALA A 368 27.90 -1.11 13.29
C ALA A 368 26.80 -2.10 12.88
N THR A 369 26.76 -3.25 13.58
CA THR A 369 25.74 -4.29 13.40
C THR A 369 24.62 -4.20 14.44
N ASP A 370 24.81 -3.41 15.50
CA ASP A 370 23.81 -3.08 16.51
C ASP A 370 23.10 -1.76 16.18
N THR A 371 21.98 -1.49 16.84
CA THR A 371 21.19 -0.26 16.68
C THR A 371 21.22 0.58 17.95
N PRO A 372 21.24 1.92 17.88
CA PRO A 372 21.16 2.75 19.07
C PRO A 372 19.77 2.66 19.74
N ASP A 373 19.75 2.68 21.08
CA ASP A 373 18.51 2.95 21.82
C ASP A 373 18.18 4.44 21.73
N LEU A 374 17.14 4.75 20.97
CA LEU A 374 16.68 6.12 20.70
C LEU A 374 15.40 6.46 21.46
N SER A 375 14.96 5.61 22.39
CA SER A 375 13.73 5.82 23.18
C SER A 375 13.79 7.11 24.03
N GLY A 376 14.99 7.60 24.35
CA GLY A 376 15.21 8.87 25.05
C GLY A 376 15.40 10.10 24.13
N VAL A 377 15.46 9.91 22.80
CA VAL A 377 15.86 10.97 21.85
C VAL A 377 14.66 11.70 21.28
N SER A 378 14.56 13.00 21.59
CA SER A 378 13.50 13.88 21.06
C SER A 378 13.89 14.65 19.79
N SER A 379 15.19 14.77 19.48
CA SER A 379 15.72 15.56 18.35
C SER A 379 16.87 14.85 17.64
N MET A 380 16.76 14.76 16.31
CA MET A 380 17.80 14.30 15.38
C MET A 380 18.21 15.41 14.41
N GLN A 381 17.98 16.67 14.80
CA GLN A 381 18.25 17.82 13.95
C GLN A 381 19.72 17.83 13.49
N ALA A 382 19.92 17.95 12.17
CA ALA A 382 21.23 18.03 11.53
C ALA A 382 22.21 16.90 11.92
N MET A 383 21.70 15.71 12.27
CA MET A 383 22.52 14.59 12.73
C MET A 383 23.56 14.16 11.68
N PHE A 384 23.21 14.12 10.40
CA PHE A 384 24.09 13.74 9.28
C PHE A 384 24.26 14.87 8.25
N ARG A 385 24.02 16.12 8.65
CA ARG A 385 24.16 17.27 7.74
C ARG A 385 25.59 17.37 7.22
N GLU A 386 25.78 17.49 5.90
CA GLU A 386 27.07 17.55 5.19
C GLU A 386 27.94 16.28 5.36
N ALA A 387 27.37 15.15 5.79
CA ALA A 387 28.07 13.86 5.83
C ALA A 387 28.06 13.23 4.42
N THR A 388 28.83 13.80 3.49
CA THR A 388 28.72 13.54 2.05
C THR A 388 28.95 12.08 1.62
N THR A 389 29.69 11.28 2.39
CA THR A 389 29.93 9.85 2.13
C THR A 389 29.01 8.91 2.89
N PHE A 390 28.14 9.44 3.76
CA PHE A 390 27.33 8.61 4.65
C PHE A 390 26.23 7.87 3.88
N ASN A 391 26.23 6.54 3.98
CA ASN A 391 25.18 5.67 3.42
C ASN A 391 24.96 4.42 4.31
N GLY A 392 25.03 4.60 5.64
CA GLY A 392 24.96 3.50 6.62
C GLY A 392 23.55 2.96 6.83
N VAL A 393 23.42 1.65 7.08
CA VAL A 393 22.13 0.96 7.27
C VAL A 393 21.44 1.43 8.56
N ILE A 394 20.43 2.28 8.42
CA ILE A 394 19.69 2.88 9.55
C ILE A 394 18.17 2.59 9.52
N GLY A 395 17.72 1.75 8.59
CA GLY A 395 16.29 1.43 8.43
C GLY A 395 15.65 0.82 9.68
N GLY A 396 16.43 0.10 10.51
CA GLY A 396 15.97 -0.53 11.75
C GLY A 396 15.97 0.37 13.00
N TRP A 397 16.25 1.67 12.88
CA TRP A 397 16.33 2.57 14.03
C TRP A 397 14.95 2.93 14.60
N GLY A 398 14.80 2.85 15.93
CA GLY A 398 13.55 3.19 16.62
C GLY A 398 13.35 4.69 16.82
N VAL A 399 12.76 5.39 15.84
CA VAL A 399 12.64 6.87 15.85
C VAL A 399 11.31 7.43 16.39
N SER A 400 10.46 6.58 16.99
CA SER A 400 9.07 6.92 17.39
C SER A 400 8.91 8.02 18.43
N GLN A 401 9.99 8.42 19.12
CA GLN A 401 9.99 9.51 20.10
C GLN A 401 10.53 10.84 19.53
N VAL A 402 11.08 10.82 18.32
CA VAL A 402 11.68 11.99 17.68
C VAL A 402 10.60 12.97 17.24
N THR A 403 10.78 14.24 17.60
CA THR A 403 9.84 15.32 17.28
C THR A 403 10.36 16.28 16.20
N THR A 404 11.65 16.25 15.90
CA THR A 404 12.28 17.09 14.86
C THR A 404 13.41 16.35 14.15
N MET A 405 13.35 16.38 12.81
CA MET A 405 14.36 15.83 11.88
C MET A 405 14.88 16.93 10.94
N LYS A 406 14.76 18.20 11.35
CA LYS A 406 15.22 19.36 10.59
C LYS A 406 16.66 19.19 10.12
N ASN A 407 16.91 19.38 8.82
CA ASN A 407 18.22 19.25 8.19
C ASN A 407 18.95 17.91 8.41
N MET A 408 18.26 16.82 8.80
CA MET A 408 18.94 15.58 9.23
C MET A 408 19.94 15.04 8.21
N PHE A 409 19.61 15.05 6.92
CA PHE A 409 20.44 14.60 5.79
C PHE A 409 20.78 15.73 4.80
N ASN A 410 20.70 16.99 5.22
CA ASN A 410 21.01 18.13 4.37
C ASN A 410 22.47 18.04 3.86
N GLY A 411 22.69 17.97 2.55
CA GLY A 411 24.01 17.81 1.94
C GLY A 411 24.66 16.42 2.09
N ALA A 412 23.93 15.41 2.58
CA ALA A 412 24.41 14.03 2.63
C ALA A 412 24.27 13.37 1.24
N SER A 413 25.10 13.79 0.29
CA SER A 413 24.93 13.50 -1.14
C SER A 413 24.85 12.03 -1.52
N ALA A 414 25.57 11.15 -0.82
CA ALA A 414 25.61 9.70 -1.10
C ALA A 414 24.53 8.88 -0.36
N PHE A 415 23.68 9.51 0.46
CA PHE A 415 22.72 8.79 1.29
C PHE A 415 21.51 8.30 0.48
N SER A 416 21.27 6.98 0.46
CA SER A 416 20.13 6.35 -0.19
C SER A 416 19.73 5.03 0.46
N GLN A 417 19.80 4.94 1.80
CA GLN A 417 19.37 3.72 2.53
C GLN A 417 17.87 3.71 2.80
N ASP A 418 17.28 2.51 2.79
CA ASP A 418 15.85 2.32 3.07
C ASP A 418 15.52 2.73 4.51
N ILE A 419 14.63 3.72 4.62
CA ILE A 419 14.09 4.28 5.86
C ILE A 419 12.54 4.32 5.82
N GLY A 420 11.93 3.59 4.88
CA GLY A 420 10.47 3.57 4.71
C GLY A 420 9.72 3.02 5.92
N GLY A 421 10.38 2.21 6.75
CA GLY A 421 9.82 1.60 7.97
C GLY A 421 9.84 2.47 9.23
N TRP A 422 10.35 3.70 9.17
CA TRP A 422 10.40 4.59 10.34
C TRP A 422 9.02 5.09 10.80
N ASP A 423 8.75 5.01 12.10
CA ASP A 423 7.60 5.68 12.74
C ASP A 423 7.91 7.16 12.99
N VAL A 424 7.44 8.02 12.09
CA VAL A 424 7.61 9.48 12.16
C VAL A 424 6.36 10.22 12.66
N SER A 425 5.37 9.50 13.22
CA SER A 425 4.05 10.04 13.62
C SER A 425 4.09 11.13 14.71
N LYS A 426 5.24 11.35 15.36
CA LYS A 426 5.48 12.45 16.33
C LYS A 426 6.31 13.59 15.78
N VAL A 427 6.86 13.47 14.58
CA VAL A 427 7.71 14.50 13.99
C VAL A 427 6.86 15.70 13.59
N THR A 428 7.29 16.89 14.01
CA THR A 428 6.63 18.17 13.73
C THR A 428 7.40 19.05 12.75
N ASN A 429 8.68 18.76 12.49
CA ASN A 429 9.54 19.58 11.65
C ASN A 429 10.53 18.72 10.84
N MET A 430 10.41 18.81 9.51
CA MET A 430 11.26 18.15 8.51
C MET A 430 11.90 19.16 7.53
N PHE A 431 12.01 20.44 7.93
CA PHE A 431 12.60 21.50 7.12
C PHE A 431 13.98 21.07 6.57
N ASN A 432 14.16 21.16 5.24
CA ASN A 432 15.38 20.80 4.52
C ASN A 432 15.96 19.41 4.86
N MET A 433 15.13 18.44 5.26
CA MET A 433 15.61 17.13 5.73
C MET A 433 16.51 16.42 4.70
N PHE A 434 16.17 16.45 3.41
CA PHE A 434 16.93 15.86 2.29
C PHE A 434 17.46 16.91 1.30
N PHE A 435 17.55 18.18 1.71
CA PHE A 435 18.08 19.25 0.85
C PHE A 435 19.49 18.89 0.36
N GLY A 436 19.73 18.79 -0.94
CA GLY A 436 21.02 18.42 -1.52
C GLY A 436 21.46 16.95 -1.29
N ALA A 437 20.56 16.06 -0.85
CA ALA A 437 20.84 14.63 -0.76
C ALA A 437 20.65 13.97 -2.14
N ALA A 438 21.62 14.24 -3.04
CA ALA A 438 21.51 13.98 -4.47
C ALA A 438 21.10 12.54 -4.84
N ASP A 439 21.63 11.52 -4.16
CA ASP A 439 21.37 10.10 -4.47
C ASP A 439 20.12 9.51 -3.77
N PHE A 440 19.46 10.27 -2.90
CA PHE A 440 18.34 9.75 -2.11
C PHE A 440 17.12 9.44 -2.99
N ASN A 441 16.73 8.16 -3.06
CA ASN A 441 15.57 7.73 -3.86
C ASN A 441 14.78 6.58 -3.22
N GLN A 442 14.65 6.58 -1.90
CA GLN A 442 14.01 5.48 -1.16
C GLN A 442 12.54 5.76 -0.87
N ASN A 443 11.71 4.71 -0.87
CA ASN A 443 10.26 4.83 -0.74
C ASN A 443 9.85 5.20 0.70
N ILE A 444 9.49 6.47 0.90
CA ILE A 444 9.01 7.03 2.16
C ILE A 444 7.52 7.41 2.12
N GLY A 445 6.79 6.95 1.08
CA GLY A 445 5.35 7.22 0.96
C GLY A 445 4.52 6.61 2.10
N GLY A 446 5.07 5.65 2.85
CA GLY A 446 4.43 5.02 4.00
C GLY A 446 4.36 5.87 5.27
N TRP A 447 5.14 6.94 5.37
CA TRP A 447 5.25 7.76 6.59
C TRP A 447 3.95 8.49 6.97
N ASP A 448 3.63 8.51 8.27
CA ASP A 448 2.59 9.37 8.85
C ASP A 448 3.18 10.76 9.12
N VAL A 449 2.86 11.71 8.26
CA VAL A 449 3.35 13.09 8.32
C VAL A 449 2.30 14.06 8.88
N SER A 450 1.26 13.55 9.54
CA SER A 450 0.11 14.35 9.94
C SER A 450 0.40 15.49 10.91
N LYS A 451 1.43 15.33 11.76
CA LYS A 451 1.85 16.34 12.73
C LYS A 451 2.90 17.32 12.20
N VAL A 452 3.39 17.12 10.98
CA VAL A 452 4.47 17.96 10.44
C VAL A 452 3.92 19.34 10.09
N THR A 453 4.57 20.37 10.63
CA THR A 453 4.21 21.79 10.44
C THR A 453 5.19 22.55 9.53
N SER A 454 6.32 21.94 9.16
CA SER A 454 7.30 22.54 8.24
C SER A 454 8.07 21.46 7.47
N MET A 455 8.05 21.55 6.14
CA MET A 455 8.77 20.69 5.19
C MET A 455 9.44 21.52 4.06
N SER A 456 9.57 22.82 4.23
CA SER A 456 10.13 23.70 3.19
C SER A 456 11.52 23.22 2.78
N GLY A 457 11.77 23.19 1.47
CA GLY A 457 13.01 22.75 0.85
C GLY A 457 13.43 21.30 1.16
N MET A 458 12.50 20.45 1.62
CA MET A 458 12.82 19.08 2.04
C MET A 458 13.54 18.27 0.97
N PHE A 459 13.20 18.43 -0.31
CA PHE A 459 13.79 17.70 -1.44
C PHE A 459 14.50 18.61 -2.46
N ASP A 460 14.72 19.89 -2.14
CA ASP A 460 15.42 20.79 -3.07
C ASP A 460 16.86 20.29 -3.26
N GLY A 461 17.25 19.98 -4.51
CA GLY A 461 18.56 19.37 -4.82
C GLY A 461 18.69 17.89 -4.48
N ALA A 462 17.60 17.18 -4.17
CA ALA A 462 17.56 15.72 -4.11
C ALA A 462 17.32 15.14 -5.52
N ASP A 463 18.30 15.28 -6.39
CA ASP A 463 18.16 15.11 -7.85
C ASP A 463 17.66 13.72 -8.29
N ALA A 464 17.96 12.65 -7.55
CA ALA A 464 17.51 11.30 -7.85
C ALA A 464 16.08 10.99 -7.37
N PHE A 465 15.49 11.82 -6.51
CA PHE A 465 14.25 11.49 -5.81
C PHE A 465 13.04 11.52 -6.76
N ASN A 466 12.46 10.35 -7.02
CA ASN A 466 11.29 10.18 -7.88
C ASN A 466 10.20 9.25 -7.29
N GLN A 467 10.26 9.02 -5.98
CA GLN A 467 9.35 8.10 -5.29
C GLN A 467 7.93 8.67 -5.15
N ASN A 468 6.95 7.77 -5.07
CA ASN A 468 5.54 8.14 -4.95
C ASN A 468 5.19 8.62 -3.52
N LEU A 469 4.82 9.90 -3.41
CA LEU A 469 4.37 10.52 -2.15
C LEU A 469 2.84 10.69 -2.04
N GLY A 470 2.05 10.07 -2.93
CA GLY A 470 0.61 10.25 -3.01
C GLY A 470 -0.14 9.96 -1.70
N HIS A 471 0.35 9.05 -0.87
CA HIS A 471 -0.25 8.74 0.43
C HIS A 471 -0.21 9.92 1.43
N TRP A 472 0.76 10.82 1.31
CA TRP A 472 0.79 12.03 2.13
C TRP A 472 -0.38 12.97 1.82
N TYR A 473 -0.95 12.84 0.61
CA TYR A 473 -2.09 13.62 0.13
C TYR A 473 -3.42 12.87 0.19
N ILE A 474 -3.46 11.54 0.26
CA ILE A 474 -4.69 10.74 0.14
C ILE A 474 -5.06 10.11 1.49
N VAL A 475 -5.81 10.86 2.32
CA VAL A 475 -6.36 10.39 3.61
C VAL A 475 -7.89 10.46 3.59
N PRO A 476 -8.62 9.36 3.87
CA PRO A 476 -10.05 9.41 4.04
C PRO A 476 -10.41 9.88 5.45
N THR A 477 -11.30 10.86 5.57
CA THR A 477 -11.86 11.25 6.87
C THR A 477 -13.25 10.66 7.10
N THR A 478 -14.05 10.43 6.05
CA THR A 478 -15.33 9.69 6.02
C THR A 478 -15.89 9.77 4.60
N THR A 479 -16.18 10.98 4.13
CA THR A 479 -16.62 11.30 2.76
C THR A 479 -15.69 12.28 2.06
N MET A 480 -14.52 12.58 2.63
CA MET A 480 -13.52 13.45 2.03
C MET A 480 -12.15 12.80 1.99
N LEU A 481 -11.41 13.19 0.97
CA LEU A 481 -9.97 13.09 0.85
C LEU A 481 -9.37 14.37 1.44
N ALA A 482 -8.39 14.19 2.29
CA ALA A 482 -7.59 15.27 2.86
C ALA A 482 -6.12 14.90 2.77
N THR A 483 -5.27 15.92 2.80
CA THR A 483 -3.84 15.72 3.01
C THR A 483 -3.57 15.45 4.48
N GLN A 484 -2.54 14.66 4.80
CA GLN A 484 -2.19 14.35 6.19
C GLN A 484 -1.87 15.60 7.01
N SER A 485 -1.31 16.66 6.39
CA SER A 485 -0.88 17.89 7.08
C SER A 485 -1.37 19.17 6.38
N ALA A 486 -1.60 20.23 7.17
CA ALA A 486 -1.92 21.57 6.69
C ALA A 486 -0.84 22.18 5.78
N VAL A 487 0.42 21.75 5.89
CA VAL A 487 1.51 22.20 4.99
C VAL A 487 1.28 21.68 3.57
N LEU A 488 0.88 20.41 3.46
CA LEU A 488 0.60 19.75 2.18
C LEU A 488 -0.68 20.30 1.52
N ALA A 489 -1.68 20.69 2.33
CA ALA A 489 -2.90 21.31 1.83
C ALA A 489 -2.66 22.59 1.01
N ARG A 490 -1.55 23.31 1.27
CA ARG A 490 -1.17 24.52 0.51
C ARG A 490 -0.81 24.24 -0.95
N HIS A 491 -0.46 23.00 -1.28
CA HIS A 491 -0.09 22.59 -2.64
C HIS A 491 -1.31 22.32 -3.53
N SER A 492 -2.54 22.39 -2.98
CA SER A 492 -3.80 22.24 -3.72
C SER A 492 -3.82 20.99 -4.64
N PRO A 493 -3.65 19.78 -4.07
CA PRO A 493 -3.64 18.53 -4.86
C PRO A 493 -4.98 18.30 -5.55
N ILE A 494 -4.95 17.76 -6.77
CA ILE A 494 -6.13 17.36 -7.53
C ILE A 494 -6.29 15.85 -7.39
N TYR A 495 -7.41 15.40 -6.82
CA TYR A 495 -7.70 13.98 -6.65
C TYR A 495 -8.53 13.42 -7.81
N ALA A 496 -8.34 12.14 -8.14
CA ALA A 496 -9.11 11.43 -9.16
C ALA A 496 -9.39 9.98 -8.74
N LEU A 497 -10.59 9.47 -9.02
CA LEU A 497 -10.87 8.02 -8.94
C LEU A 497 -10.25 7.31 -10.14
N VAL A 498 -9.52 6.23 -9.91
CA VAL A 498 -8.79 5.49 -10.94
C VAL A 498 -9.54 4.21 -11.27
N ARG A 499 -9.93 4.00 -12.53
CA ARG A 499 -10.72 2.81 -12.93
C ARG A 499 -9.80 1.73 -13.51
N GLY A 500 -9.86 0.53 -12.94
CA GLY A 500 -9.17 -0.67 -13.43
C GLY A 500 -9.91 -1.96 -13.04
N ALA A 501 -9.38 -3.11 -13.46
CA ALA A 501 -9.89 -4.41 -13.05
C ALA A 501 -9.67 -4.61 -11.53
N GLY A 502 -10.77 -4.79 -10.78
CA GLY A 502 -10.74 -4.93 -9.31
C GLY A 502 -11.28 -3.72 -8.53
N ASP A 503 -11.54 -2.59 -9.20
CA ASP A 503 -11.98 -1.34 -8.57
C ASP A 503 -13.52 -1.17 -8.62
N ALA A 504 -14.26 -2.19 -8.19
CA ALA A 504 -15.73 -2.25 -8.33
C ALA A 504 -16.45 -1.10 -7.60
N ASP A 505 -15.93 -0.68 -6.43
CA ASP A 505 -16.54 0.38 -5.63
C ASP A 505 -16.31 1.78 -6.23
N ASN A 506 -15.29 1.97 -7.08
CA ASN A 506 -15.07 3.26 -7.76
C ASN A 506 -16.20 3.67 -8.69
N GLY A 507 -17.01 2.72 -9.14
CA GLY A 507 -18.23 2.98 -9.90
C GLY A 507 -19.43 3.39 -9.05
N LEU A 508 -19.29 3.43 -7.72
CA LEU A 508 -20.37 3.77 -6.79
C LEU A 508 -20.23 5.19 -6.22
N PHE A 509 -19.09 5.85 -6.46
CA PHE A 509 -18.79 7.18 -5.95
C PHE A 509 -18.27 8.10 -7.07
N ILE A 510 -18.60 9.38 -6.97
CA ILE A 510 -18.04 10.48 -7.74
C ILE A 510 -17.18 11.32 -6.79
N LEU A 511 -16.03 11.74 -7.29
CA LEU A 511 -15.11 12.61 -6.56
C LEU A 511 -15.26 14.05 -7.08
N SER A 512 -15.82 14.93 -6.24
CA SER A 512 -15.99 16.35 -6.53
C SER A 512 -14.95 17.14 -5.72
N GLY A 513 -13.86 17.55 -6.38
CA GLY A 513 -12.71 18.13 -5.70
C GLY A 513 -12.04 17.11 -4.79
N SER A 514 -12.20 17.25 -3.47
CA SER A 514 -11.73 16.28 -2.49
C SER A 514 -12.85 15.49 -1.81
N THR A 515 -14.12 15.70 -2.18
CA THR A 515 -15.26 15.02 -1.56
C THR A 515 -15.72 13.82 -2.37
N LEU A 516 -15.82 12.67 -1.73
CA LEU A 516 -16.37 11.42 -2.24
C LEU A 516 -17.88 11.38 -1.99
N ASN A 517 -18.66 11.49 -3.06
CA ASN A 517 -20.11 11.46 -3.01
C ASN A 517 -20.60 10.15 -3.65
N PRO A 518 -21.54 9.42 -3.04
CA PRO A 518 -22.12 8.27 -3.70
C PRO A 518 -22.90 8.71 -4.95
N ILE A 519 -22.89 7.88 -5.98
CA ILE A 519 -23.68 8.11 -7.21
C ILE A 519 -25.17 7.97 -6.92
N ASN A 520 -25.54 7.06 -6.02
CA ASN A 520 -26.91 6.83 -5.61
C ASN A 520 -27.17 7.39 -4.20
N SER A 521 -28.29 8.09 -4.01
CA SER A 521 -28.71 8.62 -2.71
C SER A 521 -28.94 7.54 -1.65
N ASP A 522 -29.19 6.31 -2.09
CA ASP A 522 -29.55 5.18 -1.23
C ASP A 522 -28.36 4.22 -1.01
N GLN A 523 -27.13 4.71 -1.24
CA GLN A 523 -25.92 3.92 -1.15
C GLN A 523 -25.80 3.29 0.26
N PRO A 524 -25.72 1.95 0.37
CA PRO A 524 -25.74 1.28 1.67
C PRO A 524 -24.61 1.75 2.59
N THR A 525 -24.88 1.84 3.88
CA THR A 525 -23.82 2.02 4.87
C THR A 525 -22.88 0.83 4.86
N GLY A 526 -21.58 1.07 4.85
CA GLY A 526 -20.61 -0.01 4.80
C GLY A 526 -19.22 0.46 4.41
N THR A 527 -18.27 -0.47 4.43
CA THR A 527 -16.91 -0.23 3.99
C THR A 527 -16.82 -0.39 2.47
N TYR A 528 -16.32 0.62 1.77
CA TYR A 528 -16.07 0.61 0.33
C TYR A 528 -14.57 0.77 0.06
N ASN A 529 -14.03 -0.03 -0.85
CA ASN A 529 -12.63 -0.03 -1.24
C ASN A 529 -12.46 0.72 -2.56
N LEU A 530 -12.14 2.00 -2.44
CA LEU A 530 -11.92 2.88 -3.56
C LEU A 530 -10.47 2.84 -4.03
N ARG A 531 -10.20 3.29 -5.25
CA ARG A 531 -8.85 3.54 -5.75
C ARG A 531 -8.73 4.99 -6.21
N VAL A 532 -7.86 5.75 -5.55
CA VAL A 532 -7.75 7.21 -5.70
C VAL A 532 -6.33 7.59 -6.06
N GLY A 533 -6.13 8.43 -7.06
CA GLY A 533 -4.86 9.11 -7.36
C GLY A 533 -4.88 10.59 -6.96
N ALA A 534 -3.72 11.16 -6.69
CA ALA A 534 -3.52 12.60 -6.46
C ALA A 534 -2.50 13.15 -7.45
N SER A 535 -2.79 14.29 -8.07
CA SER A 535 -1.96 14.95 -9.09
C SER A 535 -1.72 16.43 -8.75
N GLY A 536 -0.62 17.00 -9.28
CA GLY A 536 -0.16 18.36 -8.99
C GLY A 536 1.21 18.64 -9.63
N ALA A 537 1.71 19.87 -9.51
CA ALA A 537 3.02 20.25 -10.03
C ALA A 537 4.13 19.68 -9.14
N ASP A 538 4.97 18.82 -9.74
CA ASP A 538 6.10 18.09 -9.15
C ASP A 538 5.72 17.13 -8.00
N LEU A 539 6.22 15.88 -8.06
CA LEU A 539 6.12 14.78 -7.07
C LEU A 539 5.11 13.63 -7.34
N PHE A 540 4.38 13.64 -8.45
CA PHE A 540 3.40 12.57 -8.76
C PHE A 540 3.86 11.72 -9.95
N GLY A 541 4.42 10.53 -9.69
CA GLY A 541 4.76 9.56 -10.73
C GLY A 541 3.55 9.00 -11.49
N THR A 542 3.78 8.22 -12.55
CA THR A 542 2.75 7.72 -13.49
C THR A 542 1.72 6.73 -12.91
N ASN A 543 1.92 6.24 -11.67
CA ASN A 543 1.05 5.31 -10.95
C ASN A 543 0.78 5.79 -9.51
N ASN A 544 0.19 6.97 -9.36
CA ASN A 544 -0.15 7.61 -8.07
C ASN A 544 -1.42 7.06 -7.39
N ALA A 545 -2.05 6.01 -7.95
CA ALA A 545 -3.33 5.48 -7.51
C ALA A 545 -3.20 4.53 -6.31
N ARG A 546 -3.95 4.78 -5.23
CA ARG A 546 -3.94 4.00 -3.98
C ARG A 546 -5.31 3.41 -3.68
N SER A 547 -5.35 2.17 -3.20
CA SER A 547 -6.56 1.58 -2.62
C SER A 547 -6.86 2.18 -1.24
N LEU A 548 -8.13 2.50 -1.01
CA LEU A 548 -8.62 3.26 0.13
C LEU A 548 -9.93 2.68 0.61
N SER A 549 -9.95 2.15 1.83
CA SER A 549 -11.18 1.74 2.49
C SER A 549 -11.82 2.96 3.15
N ILE A 550 -12.99 3.36 2.68
CA ILE A 550 -13.84 4.36 3.34
C ILE A 550 -14.98 3.64 4.06
N ASN A 551 -15.33 4.09 5.26
CA ASN A 551 -16.59 3.71 5.91
C ASN A 551 -17.62 4.77 5.57
N PHE A 552 -18.59 4.39 4.74
CA PHE A 552 -19.73 5.23 4.46
C PHE A 552 -20.75 5.06 5.59
N GLU A 553 -20.77 6.01 6.51
CA GLU A 553 -21.76 6.10 7.58
C GLU A 553 -22.85 7.08 7.14
N ASN A 554 -24.11 6.66 7.19
CA ASN A 554 -25.21 7.59 7.09
C ASN A 554 -25.11 8.50 8.32
N LEU A 555 -24.90 9.81 8.13
CA LEU A 555 -24.72 10.78 9.22
C LEU A 555 -26.05 10.99 9.97
N THR A 556 -26.49 9.97 10.70
CA THR A 556 -27.61 10.04 11.63
C THR A 556 -27.08 10.27 13.04
N SER A 557 -26.48 11.45 13.24
CA SER A 557 -26.45 12.08 14.56
C SER A 557 -26.90 13.53 14.35
N SER A 558 -27.85 14.00 15.15
CA SER A 558 -28.58 15.25 14.93
C SER A 558 -27.67 16.49 15.01
N ALA A 559 -26.95 16.79 13.93
CA ALA A 559 -26.16 17.99 13.78
C ALA A 559 -27.09 19.19 13.47
N ASN A 560 -26.81 20.33 14.09
CA ASN A 560 -27.58 21.58 13.96
C ASN A 560 -27.18 22.34 12.68
N PHE A 561 -28.12 23.13 12.14
CA PHE A 561 -27.84 24.11 11.08
C PHE A 561 -27.22 25.37 11.69
N VAL A 562 -26.03 25.78 11.21
CA VAL A 562 -25.24 26.86 11.81
C VAL A 562 -24.93 27.94 10.79
N THR A 563 -25.24 29.18 11.15
CA THR A 563 -25.03 30.37 10.31
C THR A 563 -24.38 31.50 11.09
N LYS A 564 -23.72 32.41 10.39
CA LYS A 564 -23.11 33.60 10.99
C LYS A 564 -23.71 34.88 10.41
N TRP A 565 -24.17 35.75 11.30
CA TRP A 565 -24.87 36.99 10.95
C TRP A 565 -24.13 38.21 11.51
N ARG A 566 -24.01 39.26 10.71
CA ARG A 566 -23.48 40.55 11.13
C ARG A 566 -24.61 41.51 11.41
N ILE A 567 -24.75 41.89 12.67
CA ILE A 567 -25.77 42.82 13.14
C ILE A 567 -25.17 44.22 13.24
N PRO A 568 -25.70 45.20 12.48
CA PRO A 568 -25.15 46.55 12.47
C PRO A 568 -25.47 47.30 13.77
N GLY A 569 -24.70 48.36 14.05
CA GLY A 569 -25.08 49.36 15.05
C GLY A 569 -26.25 50.22 14.57
N GLY A 570 -26.89 50.95 15.49
CA GLY A 570 -28.00 51.85 15.17
C GLY A 570 -29.27 51.55 15.98
N SER A 571 -30.44 51.79 15.36
CA SER A 571 -31.75 51.58 15.97
C SER A 571 -32.04 50.10 16.24
N ASP A 572 -32.99 49.82 17.14
CA ASP A 572 -33.45 48.46 17.42
C ASP A 572 -33.95 47.76 16.16
N THR A 573 -34.59 48.48 15.25
CA THR A 573 -35.00 47.97 13.93
C THR A 573 -33.82 47.51 13.07
N ALA A 574 -32.68 48.21 13.11
CA ALA A 574 -31.47 47.79 12.41
C ALA A 574 -30.85 46.53 13.07
N ARG A 575 -31.00 46.41 14.40
CA ARG A 575 -30.46 45.34 15.23
C ARG A 575 -31.39 44.12 15.37
N THR A 576 -32.57 44.16 14.75
CA THR A 576 -33.50 43.04 14.69
C THR A 576 -33.10 42.11 13.54
N LEU A 577 -32.98 40.81 13.79
CA LEU A 577 -32.81 39.79 12.77
C LEU A 577 -34.11 39.02 12.58
N THR A 578 -34.63 39.01 11.37
CA THR A 578 -35.69 38.11 10.93
C THR A 578 -35.03 36.85 10.35
N PHE A 579 -34.95 35.79 11.15
CA PHE A 579 -34.32 34.54 10.72
C PHE A 579 -35.21 33.85 9.68
N PRO A 580 -34.74 33.60 8.45
CA PRO A 580 -35.61 33.34 7.29
C PRO A 580 -36.02 31.86 7.17
N SER A 581 -36.59 31.29 8.22
CA SER A 581 -36.80 29.83 8.36
C SER A 581 -38.27 29.43 8.48
N GLU A 582 -38.55 28.16 8.20
CA GLU A 582 -39.83 27.49 8.46
C GLU A 582 -39.57 26.12 9.14
N GLY A 583 -40.46 25.71 10.04
CA GLY A 583 -40.35 24.45 10.79
C GLY A 583 -40.62 24.63 12.28
N SER A 584 -40.39 23.56 13.06
CA SER A 584 -40.55 23.55 14.51
C SER A 584 -39.24 23.11 15.17
N TYR A 585 -38.43 24.07 15.59
CA TYR A 585 -37.04 23.85 16.02
C TYR A 585 -36.64 24.83 17.13
N THR A 586 -35.67 24.47 17.95
CA THR A 586 -35.03 25.39 18.90
C THR A 586 -33.92 26.17 18.19
N ILE A 587 -33.83 27.47 18.45
CA ILE A 587 -32.79 28.38 17.94
C ILE A 587 -31.99 29.00 19.08
N ASN A 588 -30.67 29.03 18.94
CA ASN A 588 -29.77 29.82 19.77
C ASN A 588 -29.27 31.00 18.95
N TRP A 589 -29.55 32.22 19.42
CA TRP A 589 -29.28 33.47 18.69
C TRP A 589 -27.81 33.90 18.75
N GLY A 590 -26.98 33.24 19.55
CA GLY A 590 -25.55 33.50 19.67
C GLY A 590 -25.17 34.61 20.64
N ASP A 591 -26.15 35.22 21.32
CA ASP A 591 -25.97 36.24 22.36
C ASP A 591 -26.28 35.73 23.77
N GLY A 592 -26.42 34.41 23.92
CA GLY A 592 -26.81 33.73 25.17
C GLY A 592 -28.31 33.47 25.30
N THR A 593 -29.14 33.92 24.36
CA THR A 593 -30.57 33.62 24.32
C THR A 593 -30.88 32.40 23.44
N THR A 594 -31.92 31.66 23.82
CA THR A 594 -32.39 30.47 23.11
C THR A 594 -33.91 30.42 23.18
N GLU A 595 -34.55 30.05 22.07
CA GLU A 595 -36.01 30.09 21.92
C GLU A 595 -36.51 28.87 21.14
N ASP A 596 -37.71 28.39 21.48
CA ASP A 596 -38.40 27.37 20.71
C ASP A 596 -39.29 28.03 19.65
N ILE A 597 -39.02 27.72 18.39
CA ILE A 597 -39.70 28.33 17.25
C ILE A 597 -40.83 27.43 16.79
N THR A 598 -42.02 28.02 16.72
CA THR A 598 -43.24 27.38 16.18
C THR A 598 -43.90 28.20 15.07
N SER A 599 -43.37 29.40 14.77
CA SER A 599 -43.84 30.31 13.73
C SER A 599 -42.80 30.49 12.64
N ASN A 600 -43.27 30.81 11.42
CA ASN A 600 -42.37 31.09 10.30
C ASN A 600 -41.69 32.45 10.47
N LYS A 601 -40.41 32.51 10.10
CA LYS A 601 -39.58 33.72 10.10
C LYS A 601 -39.51 34.43 11.46
N PRO A 602 -39.05 33.77 12.54
CA PRO A 602 -38.96 34.39 13.86
C PRO A 602 -38.00 35.58 13.87
N THR A 603 -38.25 36.53 14.77
CA THR A 603 -37.48 37.77 14.89
C THR A 603 -36.81 37.88 16.25
N HIS A 604 -35.56 38.36 16.29
CA HIS A 604 -34.83 38.63 17.53
C HIS A 604 -34.08 39.95 17.48
N THR A 605 -34.11 40.70 18.59
CA THR A 605 -33.45 42.02 18.68
C THR A 605 -32.22 41.94 19.57
N TYR A 606 -31.04 42.13 18.97
CA TYR A 606 -29.76 42.03 19.67
C TYR A 606 -29.47 43.28 20.52
N ALA A 607 -28.84 43.09 21.69
CA ALA A 607 -28.49 44.15 22.65
C ALA A 607 -27.18 44.92 22.32
N SER A 608 -26.22 44.33 21.60
CA SER A 608 -25.09 45.02 20.95
C SER A 608 -24.97 44.72 19.44
N ALA A 609 -24.30 45.59 18.68
CA ALA A 609 -23.87 45.26 17.31
C ALA A 609 -22.75 44.22 17.36
N GLY A 610 -22.57 43.44 16.29
CA GLY A 610 -21.52 42.43 16.24
C GLY A 610 -21.81 41.26 15.29
N ASP A 611 -20.89 40.31 15.29
CA ASP A 611 -21.01 39.05 14.56
C ASP A 611 -21.55 37.97 15.49
N TYR A 612 -22.67 37.35 15.13
CA TYR A 612 -23.35 36.34 15.95
C TYR A 612 -23.43 35.00 15.23
N LYS A 613 -23.12 33.93 15.97
CA LYS A 613 -23.27 32.54 15.51
C LYS A 613 -24.67 32.06 15.90
N VAL A 614 -25.54 31.90 14.91
CA VAL A 614 -26.91 31.44 15.08
C VAL A 614 -26.98 29.94 14.80
N ILE A 615 -27.55 29.19 15.74
CA ILE A 615 -27.60 27.72 15.69
C ILE A 615 -29.06 27.29 15.76
N ALA A 616 -29.56 26.64 14.71
CA ALA A 616 -30.91 26.09 14.65
C ALA A 616 -30.85 24.56 14.67
N SER A 617 -31.72 23.93 15.46
CA SER A 617 -31.84 22.46 15.48
C SER A 617 -32.43 21.89 14.18
N SER A 618 -32.25 20.59 13.97
CA SER A 618 -32.44 19.86 12.70
C SER A 618 -33.86 19.83 12.13
N ASN A 619 -34.87 20.27 12.89
CA ASN A 619 -36.26 20.31 12.41
C ASN A 619 -36.59 21.54 11.54
N ILE A 620 -35.58 22.28 11.08
CA ILE A 620 -35.75 23.30 10.04
C ILE A 620 -36.04 22.60 8.70
N THR A 621 -37.07 23.06 8.00
CA THR A 621 -37.54 22.43 6.75
C THR A 621 -37.36 23.32 5.53
N ARG A 622 -37.17 24.64 5.75
CA ARG A 622 -36.95 25.64 4.70
C ARG A 622 -36.15 26.82 5.23
N PHE A 623 -35.31 27.39 4.36
CA PHE A 623 -34.61 28.65 4.56
C PHE A 623 -34.84 29.53 3.32
N ASN A 624 -35.41 30.74 3.47
CA ASN A 624 -35.86 31.55 2.32
C ASN A 624 -35.70 33.06 2.57
N LEU A 625 -34.66 33.63 1.98
CA LEU A 625 -34.32 35.06 2.05
C LEU A 625 -35.00 35.91 0.97
N ASN A 626 -35.74 35.30 0.05
CA ASN A 626 -36.43 36.04 -1.00
C ASN A 626 -37.46 37.01 -0.38
N ASN A 627 -37.45 38.26 -0.86
CA ASN A 627 -38.19 39.40 -0.29
C ASN A 627 -37.88 39.71 1.20
N GLY A 628 -36.75 39.22 1.74
CA GLY A 628 -36.31 39.51 3.10
C GLY A 628 -35.46 40.78 3.19
N ALA A 629 -35.67 41.57 4.26
CA ALA A 629 -34.89 42.78 4.53
C ALA A 629 -33.46 42.49 5.01
N ASP A 630 -33.23 41.32 5.61
CA ASP A 630 -32.00 40.99 6.33
C ASP A 630 -30.97 40.19 5.52
N LYS A 631 -31.17 40.05 4.21
CA LYS A 631 -30.30 39.25 3.31
C LYS A 631 -28.82 39.65 3.35
N GLU A 632 -28.50 40.92 3.54
CA GLU A 632 -27.12 41.44 3.63
C GLU A 632 -26.48 41.20 5.01
N LYS A 633 -27.28 40.84 6.03
CA LYS A 633 -26.77 40.51 7.36
C LYS A 633 -26.16 39.11 7.42
N LEU A 634 -26.53 38.20 6.51
CA LEU A 634 -25.94 36.86 6.46
C LEU A 634 -24.51 36.95 5.90
N THR A 635 -23.55 36.45 6.67
CA THR A 635 -22.12 36.51 6.32
C THR A 635 -21.49 35.13 6.12
N ASP A 636 -22.04 34.07 6.72
CA ASP A 636 -21.50 32.73 6.57
C ASP A 636 -22.56 31.64 6.79
N VAL A 637 -22.45 30.55 6.04
CA VAL A 637 -23.09 29.26 6.36
C VAL A 637 -21.97 28.32 6.81
N GLN A 638 -21.99 27.95 8.09
CA GLN A 638 -20.87 27.25 8.74
C GLN A 638 -21.12 25.75 8.91
N GLN A 639 -22.39 25.33 8.92
CA GLN A 639 -22.76 23.92 9.04
C GLN A 639 -24.18 23.70 8.52
N TRP A 640 -24.39 22.67 7.71
CA TRP A 640 -25.70 22.28 7.20
C TRP A 640 -26.49 21.43 8.19
N GLY A 641 -25.78 20.55 8.91
CA GLY A 641 -26.37 19.63 9.87
C GLY A 641 -27.27 18.58 9.23
N SER A 642 -28.22 18.09 10.01
CA SER A 642 -29.11 16.97 9.66
C SER A 642 -30.52 17.43 9.24
N ALA A 643 -30.64 18.67 8.78
CA ALA A 643 -31.92 19.24 8.40
C ALA A 643 -32.50 18.54 7.14
N SER A 644 -33.75 18.06 7.24
CA SER A 644 -34.48 17.48 6.12
C SER A 644 -35.16 18.56 5.30
N TRP A 645 -34.43 19.13 4.35
CA TRP A 645 -34.90 20.24 3.52
C TRP A 645 -36.01 19.79 2.56
N VAL A 646 -37.14 20.51 2.58
CA VAL A 646 -38.26 20.28 1.64
C VAL A 646 -38.12 21.16 0.40
N SER A 647 -37.50 22.33 0.54
CA SER A 647 -37.24 23.25 -0.56
C SER A 647 -36.06 24.17 -0.25
N MET A 648 -35.23 24.44 -1.27
CA MET A 648 -34.18 25.46 -1.24
C MET A 648 -34.55 26.69 -2.08
N GLN A 649 -35.82 26.82 -2.48
CA GLN A 649 -36.29 27.95 -3.26
C GLN A 649 -36.11 29.27 -2.51
N GLY A 650 -35.34 30.19 -3.10
CA GLY A 650 -35.04 31.50 -2.52
C GLY A 650 -34.11 31.47 -1.31
N ALA A 651 -33.52 30.32 -0.98
CA ALA A 651 -32.52 30.22 0.07
C ALA A 651 -31.28 31.01 -0.36
N PHE A 652 -30.85 32.01 0.43
CA PHE A 652 -29.69 32.88 0.10
C PHE A 652 -29.92 33.93 -1.01
N TYR A 653 -31.16 34.19 -1.38
CA TYR A 653 -31.50 35.24 -2.34
C TYR A 653 -30.94 36.60 -1.92
N GLY A 654 -30.11 37.20 -2.76
CA GLY A 654 -29.51 38.52 -2.58
C GLY A 654 -28.58 38.62 -1.37
N ALA A 655 -28.06 37.50 -0.86
CA ALA A 655 -27.10 37.47 0.24
C ALA A 655 -25.70 37.86 -0.26
N SER A 656 -25.51 39.13 -0.61
CA SER A 656 -24.30 39.66 -1.26
C SER A 656 -23.07 39.75 -0.36
N ASN A 657 -23.19 39.46 0.93
CA ASN A 657 -22.07 39.43 1.89
C ASN A 657 -21.75 38.01 2.35
N MET A 658 -22.48 37.01 1.86
CA MET A 658 -22.37 35.63 2.32
C MET A 658 -21.15 34.95 1.72
N MET A 659 -20.33 34.39 2.60
CA MET A 659 -19.36 33.35 2.31
C MET A 659 -19.94 31.99 2.75
N MET A 660 -19.34 30.88 2.34
CA MET A 660 -19.77 29.54 2.77
C MET A 660 -18.53 28.75 3.21
N SER A 661 -18.37 28.60 4.52
CA SER A 661 -17.27 27.87 5.15
C SER A 661 -17.62 26.46 5.63
N ALA A 662 -18.89 26.05 5.46
CA ALA A 662 -19.36 24.73 5.84
C ALA A 662 -18.51 23.60 5.23
N THR A 663 -18.15 22.63 6.07
CA THR A 663 -17.40 21.43 5.67
C THR A 663 -18.29 20.20 5.48
N ASP A 664 -19.56 20.28 5.90
CA ASP A 664 -20.60 19.29 5.64
C ASP A 664 -21.46 19.68 4.42
N THR A 665 -22.31 18.77 3.95
CA THR A 665 -23.22 18.99 2.82
C THR A 665 -24.68 18.88 3.27
N PRO A 666 -25.62 19.60 2.65
CA PRO A 666 -27.04 19.47 2.97
C PRO A 666 -27.61 18.15 2.45
N ASP A 667 -28.50 17.53 3.23
CA ASP A 667 -29.38 16.47 2.72
C ASP A 667 -30.48 17.09 1.84
N LEU A 668 -30.33 16.91 0.53
CA LEU A 668 -31.22 17.44 -0.49
C LEU A 668 -32.16 16.38 -1.07
N SER A 669 -32.20 15.17 -0.49
CA SER A 669 -33.06 14.08 -0.95
C SER A 669 -34.56 14.44 -0.94
N GLY A 670 -34.97 15.37 -0.07
CA GLY A 670 -36.33 15.93 -0.02
C GLY A 670 -36.59 17.15 -0.92
N VAL A 671 -35.57 17.70 -1.59
CA VAL A 671 -35.65 19.00 -2.27
C VAL A 671 -36.02 18.84 -3.75
N SER A 672 -37.19 19.36 -4.12
CA SER A 672 -37.65 19.38 -5.51
C SER A 672 -37.35 20.67 -6.27
N SER A 673 -37.01 21.77 -5.58
CA SER A 673 -36.81 23.10 -6.17
C SER A 673 -35.67 23.87 -5.50
N MET A 674 -34.73 24.37 -6.34
CA MET A 674 -33.64 25.28 -5.99
C MET A 674 -33.77 26.63 -6.71
N GLN A 675 -34.97 26.96 -7.17
CA GLN A 675 -35.22 28.19 -7.92
C GLN A 675 -34.77 29.42 -7.11
N VAL A 676 -34.08 30.34 -7.79
CA VAL A 676 -33.61 31.63 -7.25
C VAL A 676 -32.79 31.55 -5.95
N MET A 677 -32.18 30.40 -5.63
CA MET A 677 -31.41 30.19 -4.40
C MET A 677 -30.33 31.28 -4.25
N PHE A 678 -29.30 31.27 -5.07
CA PHE A 678 -28.19 32.24 -5.01
C PHE A 678 -28.39 33.47 -5.90
N ARG A 679 -29.64 33.81 -6.26
CA ARG A 679 -29.90 34.95 -7.14
C ARG A 679 -29.43 36.26 -6.50
N GLY A 680 -28.48 36.96 -7.14
CA GLY A 680 -27.90 38.21 -6.65
C GLY A 680 -26.94 38.05 -5.46
N ALA A 681 -26.49 36.83 -5.16
CA ALA A 681 -25.44 36.58 -4.16
C ALA A 681 -24.06 36.86 -4.79
N THR A 682 -23.74 38.15 -5.00
CA THR A 682 -22.61 38.60 -5.84
C THR A 682 -21.22 38.14 -5.38
N THR A 683 -21.04 37.83 -4.09
CA THR A 683 -19.77 37.33 -3.52
C THR A 683 -19.72 35.81 -3.36
N PHE A 684 -20.80 35.10 -3.68
CA PHE A 684 -20.90 33.68 -3.42
C PHE A 684 -20.01 32.87 -4.39
N ASN A 685 -19.08 32.10 -3.83
CA ASN A 685 -18.24 31.15 -4.57
C ASN A 685 -17.95 29.89 -3.71
N GLY A 686 -18.95 29.45 -2.94
CA GLY A 686 -18.82 28.34 -1.98
C GLY A 686 -18.79 26.97 -2.65
N VAL A 687 -18.02 26.03 -2.08
CA VAL A 687 -17.84 24.66 -2.63
C VAL A 687 -19.13 23.86 -2.52
N ILE A 688 -19.83 23.69 -3.65
CA ILE A 688 -21.13 22.98 -3.73
C ILE A 688 -21.14 21.82 -4.72
N GLY A 689 -20.00 21.49 -5.33
CA GLY A 689 -19.89 20.41 -6.32
C GLY A 689 -20.26 19.02 -5.79
N GLY A 690 -20.31 18.84 -4.47
CA GLY A 690 -20.71 17.59 -3.82
C GLY A 690 -22.18 17.50 -3.38
N TRP A 691 -23.01 18.47 -3.74
CA TRP A 691 -24.42 18.46 -3.35
C TRP A 691 -25.23 17.42 -4.13
N GLY A 692 -26.03 16.62 -3.42
CA GLY A 692 -26.90 15.59 -4.02
C GLY A 692 -28.19 16.17 -4.62
N VAL A 693 -28.15 16.61 -5.88
CA VAL A 693 -29.28 17.32 -6.53
C VAL A 693 -30.21 16.43 -7.37
N SER A 694 -30.10 15.10 -7.28
CA SER A 694 -30.81 14.13 -8.15
C SER A 694 -32.34 14.14 -8.05
N GLN A 695 -32.91 14.79 -7.03
CA GLN A 695 -34.36 14.95 -6.83
C GLN A 695 -34.89 16.31 -7.30
N VAL A 696 -33.99 17.23 -7.65
CA VAL A 696 -34.35 18.60 -8.05
C VAL A 696 -34.96 18.59 -9.45
N THR A 697 -36.11 19.25 -9.58
CA THR A 697 -36.85 19.34 -10.85
C THR A 697 -36.77 20.73 -11.49
N THR A 698 -36.34 21.75 -10.75
CA THR A 698 -36.19 23.13 -11.24
C THR A 698 -35.03 23.86 -10.58
N MET A 699 -34.18 24.47 -11.41
CA MET A 699 -33.02 25.30 -11.02
C MET A 699 -33.10 26.70 -11.65
N GLN A 700 -34.31 27.14 -12.00
CA GLN A 700 -34.54 28.44 -12.63
C GLN A 700 -33.89 29.57 -11.82
N ASN A 701 -33.10 30.40 -12.50
CA ASN A 701 -32.42 31.58 -11.95
C ASN A 701 -31.57 31.31 -10.70
N MET A 702 -31.11 30.06 -10.49
CA MET A 702 -30.43 29.66 -9.25
C MET A 702 -29.20 30.52 -8.94
N PHE A 703 -28.36 30.82 -9.94
CA PHE A 703 -27.16 31.65 -9.83
C PHE A 703 -27.27 32.98 -10.59
N ASN A 704 -28.50 33.44 -10.86
CA ASN A 704 -28.71 34.68 -11.62
C ASN A 704 -28.08 35.87 -10.90
N GLY A 705 -27.11 36.55 -11.51
CA GLY A 705 -26.37 37.67 -10.92
C GLY A 705 -25.41 37.28 -9.78
N ALA A 706 -25.09 35.99 -9.60
CA ALA A 706 -24.03 35.55 -8.70
C ALA A 706 -22.67 35.72 -9.39
N SER A 707 -22.24 36.98 -9.52
CA SER A 707 -21.12 37.37 -10.41
C SER A 707 -19.79 36.68 -10.13
N ALA A 708 -19.48 36.36 -8.86
CA ALA A 708 -18.23 35.72 -8.45
C ALA A 708 -18.27 34.18 -8.47
N PHE A 709 -19.41 33.56 -8.81
CA PHE A 709 -19.57 32.12 -8.73
C PHE A 709 -18.85 31.42 -9.90
N SER A 710 -17.90 30.54 -9.59
CA SER A 710 -17.19 29.72 -10.57
C SER A 710 -16.71 28.38 -9.99
N GLN A 711 -17.52 27.75 -9.13
CA GLN A 711 -17.21 26.43 -8.57
C GLN A 711 -17.62 25.29 -9.50
N ASP A 712 -16.81 24.22 -9.52
CA ASP A 712 -17.10 23.02 -10.30
C ASP A 712 -18.37 22.31 -9.79
N ILE A 713 -19.33 22.18 -10.68
CA ILE A 713 -20.63 21.52 -10.49
C ILE A 713 -20.91 20.52 -11.62
N GLY A 714 -19.89 20.16 -12.41
CA GLY A 714 -20.03 19.24 -13.54
C GLY A 714 -20.50 17.84 -13.13
N GLY A 715 -20.29 17.46 -11.86
CA GLY A 715 -20.70 16.17 -11.29
C GLY A 715 -22.16 16.07 -10.82
N TRP A 716 -22.96 17.13 -10.94
CA TRP A 716 -24.37 17.12 -10.51
C TRP A 716 -25.25 16.21 -11.40
N ASP A 717 -26.08 15.37 -10.78
CA ASP A 717 -27.14 14.64 -11.48
C ASP A 717 -28.36 15.56 -11.69
N VAL A 718 -28.45 16.13 -12.89
CA VAL A 718 -29.55 17.02 -13.31
C VAL A 718 -30.61 16.31 -14.16
N SER A 719 -30.60 14.98 -14.23
CA SER A 719 -31.46 14.17 -15.12
C SER A 719 -32.97 14.28 -14.86
N LYS A 720 -33.38 14.90 -13.73
CA LYS A 720 -34.78 15.20 -13.39
C LYS A 720 -35.16 16.67 -13.59
N VAL A 721 -34.19 17.55 -13.87
CA VAL A 721 -34.43 18.98 -14.02
C VAL A 721 -35.19 19.24 -15.33
N THR A 722 -36.29 19.98 -15.22
CA THR A 722 -37.15 20.35 -16.36
C THR A 722 -37.03 21.82 -16.75
N ASN A 723 -36.50 22.67 -15.86
CA ASN A 723 -36.38 24.11 -16.06
C ASN A 723 -35.06 24.67 -15.51
N MET A 724 -34.24 25.22 -16.40
CA MET A 724 -32.95 25.87 -16.13
C MET A 724 -32.91 27.32 -16.65
N ARG A 725 -34.08 27.94 -16.89
CA ARG A 725 -34.16 29.33 -17.37
C ARG A 725 -33.31 30.26 -16.50
N GLY A 726 -32.44 31.04 -17.12
CA GLY A 726 -31.60 32.05 -16.46
C GLY A 726 -30.69 31.53 -15.35
N MET A 727 -30.38 30.23 -15.30
CA MET A 727 -29.65 29.62 -14.18
C MET A 727 -28.32 30.33 -13.88
N PHE A 728 -27.56 30.74 -14.89
CA PHE A 728 -26.28 31.45 -14.81
C PHE A 728 -26.34 32.85 -15.44
N ASP A 729 -27.53 33.41 -15.66
CA ASP A 729 -27.68 34.76 -16.24
C ASP A 729 -27.00 35.81 -15.34
N GLY A 730 -25.99 36.52 -15.84
CA GLY A 730 -25.17 37.48 -15.10
C GLY A 730 -24.16 36.87 -14.13
N ALA A 731 -23.90 35.56 -14.19
CA ALA A 731 -22.82 34.91 -13.45
C ALA A 731 -21.49 35.11 -14.19
N ALA A 732 -20.97 36.35 -14.16
CA ALA A 732 -19.88 36.82 -15.00
C ALA A 732 -18.60 35.95 -14.98
N ASP A 733 -18.21 35.42 -13.81
CA ASP A 733 -16.97 34.63 -13.64
C ASP A 733 -17.17 33.12 -13.88
N PHE A 734 -18.39 32.65 -14.13
CA PHE A 734 -18.69 31.22 -14.24
C PHE A 734 -18.07 30.61 -15.50
N ASN A 735 -17.16 29.65 -15.32
CA ASN A 735 -16.46 29.01 -16.45
C ASN A 735 -16.13 27.53 -16.18
N GLN A 736 -17.12 26.75 -15.72
CA GLN A 736 -16.94 25.35 -15.30
C GLN A 736 -17.57 24.36 -16.27
N ASN A 737 -16.98 23.18 -16.41
CA ASN A 737 -17.38 22.19 -17.43
C ASN A 737 -18.71 21.52 -17.05
N LEU A 738 -19.72 21.66 -17.90
CA LEU A 738 -21.06 21.08 -17.71
C LEU A 738 -21.41 20.00 -18.75
N GLY A 739 -20.45 19.62 -19.62
CA GLY A 739 -20.71 18.66 -20.71
C GLY A 739 -21.14 17.27 -20.24
N GLY A 740 -20.93 16.92 -18.97
CA GLY A 740 -21.39 15.65 -18.40
C GLY A 740 -22.88 15.60 -18.03
N TRP A 741 -23.58 16.73 -18.00
CA TRP A 741 -24.97 16.80 -17.55
C TRP A 741 -25.95 16.14 -18.52
N ASP A 742 -26.84 15.29 -18.00
CA ASP A 742 -28.02 14.80 -18.72
C ASP A 742 -29.13 15.85 -18.69
N VAL A 743 -29.29 16.57 -19.80
CA VAL A 743 -30.29 17.62 -19.94
C VAL A 743 -31.52 17.17 -20.74
N SER A 744 -31.70 15.86 -20.96
CA SER A 744 -32.75 15.31 -21.82
C SER A 744 -34.18 15.71 -21.40
N LYS A 745 -34.42 15.94 -20.10
CA LYS A 745 -35.75 16.36 -19.57
C LYS A 745 -35.97 17.87 -19.51
N VAL A 746 -34.96 18.68 -19.84
CA VAL A 746 -35.08 20.13 -19.74
C VAL A 746 -35.95 20.66 -20.88
N THR A 747 -37.01 21.39 -20.50
CA THR A 747 -37.97 22.00 -21.43
C THR A 747 -37.77 23.51 -21.60
N ASN A 748 -36.99 24.14 -20.70
CA ASN A 748 -36.72 25.57 -20.73
C ASN A 748 -35.30 25.91 -20.27
N MET A 749 -34.50 26.47 -21.18
CA MET A 749 -33.14 26.99 -20.94
C MET A 749 -33.00 28.45 -21.41
N SER A 750 -34.11 29.18 -21.57
CA SER A 750 -34.05 30.55 -22.10
C SER A 750 -33.14 31.42 -21.24
N GLY A 751 -32.16 32.09 -21.87
CA GLY A 751 -31.24 33.01 -21.22
C GLY A 751 -30.34 32.38 -20.15
N MET A 752 -30.12 31.06 -20.18
CA MET A 752 -29.37 30.35 -19.12
C MET A 752 -27.98 30.93 -18.85
N PHE A 753 -27.30 31.48 -19.87
CA PHE A 753 -25.94 32.04 -19.80
C PHE A 753 -25.87 33.50 -20.28
N ASP A 754 -26.99 34.21 -20.33
CA ASP A 754 -26.96 35.63 -20.75
C ASP A 754 -26.07 36.42 -19.76
N GLY A 755 -25.05 37.14 -20.25
CA GLY A 755 -24.11 37.86 -19.36
C GLY A 755 -23.20 36.97 -18.49
N ALA A 756 -23.05 35.68 -18.80
CA ALA A 756 -21.99 34.82 -18.24
C ALA A 756 -20.70 34.98 -19.07
N ASP A 757 -20.07 36.15 -18.97
CA ASP A 757 -19.04 36.61 -19.91
C ASP A 757 -17.77 35.72 -19.96
N ALA A 758 -17.43 35.03 -18.88
CA ALA A 758 -16.26 34.14 -18.81
C ALA A 758 -16.51 32.72 -19.35
N PHE A 759 -17.74 32.34 -19.67
CA PHE A 759 -18.08 30.96 -19.99
C PHE A 759 -17.60 30.54 -21.39
N ILE A 760 -16.60 29.66 -21.44
CA ILE A 760 -15.99 29.16 -22.69
C ILE A 760 -15.93 27.62 -22.77
N GLN A 761 -16.64 26.91 -21.89
CA GLN A 761 -16.55 25.46 -21.78
C GLN A 761 -17.32 24.72 -22.88
N ASN A 762 -16.88 23.49 -23.16
CA ASN A 762 -17.46 22.64 -24.19
C ASN A 762 -18.75 21.96 -23.70
N LEU A 763 -19.87 22.25 -24.38
CA LEU A 763 -21.19 21.66 -24.12
C LEU A 763 -21.65 20.68 -25.21
N GLY A 764 -20.75 20.27 -26.12
CA GLY A 764 -21.15 19.63 -27.38
C GLY A 764 -21.93 18.32 -27.22
N SER A 765 -21.81 17.62 -26.08
CA SER A 765 -22.67 16.48 -25.72
C SER A 765 -24.16 16.83 -25.62
N TRP A 766 -24.52 18.08 -25.31
CA TRP A 766 -25.91 18.52 -25.23
C TRP A 766 -26.54 18.67 -26.63
N TYR A 767 -25.74 19.03 -27.62
CA TYR A 767 -26.20 19.41 -28.96
C TYR A 767 -25.87 18.41 -30.06
N ILE A 768 -24.91 17.51 -29.82
CA ILE A 768 -24.37 16.56 -30.80
C ILE A 768 -24.75 15.14 -30.35
N VAL A 769 -26.00 14.76 -30.62
CA VAL A 769 -26.49 13.39 -30.46
C VAL A 769 -26.53 12.72 -31.83
N PRO A 770 -25.66 11.72 -32.10
CA PRO A 770 -25.74 10.94 -33.33
C PRO A 770 -26.97 10.03 -33.30
N THR A 771 -27.73 10.09 -34.38
CA THR A 771 -28.43 8.90 -34.90
C THR A 771 -27.59 8.32 -36.03
N THR A 772 -27.95 7.16 -36.57
CA THR A 772 -27.17 6.47 -37.62
C THR A 772 -26.77 7.34 -38.81
N THR A 773 -27.50 8.44 -39.11
CA THR A 773 -27.19 9.37 -40.21
C THR A 773 -27.40 10.86 -39.91
N MET A 774 -27.92 11.25 -38.72
CA MET A 774 -28.24 12.65 -38.39
C MET A 774 -27.67 13.09 -37.05
N LEU A 775 -27.22 14.34 -36.98
CA LEU A 775 -26.93 15.06 -35.75
C LEU A 775 -28.21 15.70 -35.21
N THR A 776 -28.51 15.48 -33.95
CA THR A 776 -29.70 16.07 -33.31
C THR A 776 -29.35 16.61 -31.93
N THR A 777 -30.20 17.49 -31.41
CA THR A 777 -30.11 17.97 -30.04
C THR A 777 -30.78 17.00 -29.07
N GLN A 778 -30.32 16.89 -27.82
CA GLN A 778 -30.93 16.00 -26.83
C GLN A 778 -32.42 16.27 -26.54
N ASN A 779 -32.91 17.50 -26.73
CA ASN A 779 -34.29 17.89 -26.44
C ASN A 779 -34.79 19.06 -27.31
N ALA A 780 -36.10 19.32 -27.26
CA ALA A 780 -36.76 20.38 -28.03
C ALA A 780 -36.37 21.82 -27.59
N ALA A 781 -35.94 22.01 -26.33
CA ALA A 781 -35.52 23.33 -25.84
C ALA A 781 -34.22 23.78 -26.50
N LEU A 782 -33.31 22.83 -26.77
CA LEU A 782 -32.07 23.02 -27.52
C LEU A 782 -32.35 23.17 -29.03
N THR A 783 -33.29 22.39 -29.59
CA THR A 783 -33.72 22.55 -31.00
C THR A 783 -34.21 23.97 -31.29
N ARG A 784 -34.96 24.57 -30.36
CA ARG A 784 -35.48 25.94 -30.48
C ARG A 784 -34.38 27.01 -30.57
N GLN A 785 -33.15 26.70 -30.15
CA GLN A 785 -31.99 27.60 -30.28
C GLN A 785 -31.39 27.61 -31.71
N SER A 786 -31.88 26.75 -32.61
CA SER A 786 -31.46 26.68 -34.02
C SER A 786 -29.93 26.51 -34.21
N PRO A 787 -29.32 25.42 -33.70
CA PRO A 787 -27.90 25.15 -33.88
C PRO A 787 -27.56 24.85 -35.35
N THR A 788 -26.41 25.35 -35.80
CA THR A 788 -25.73 24.97 -37.03
C THR A 788 -24.54 24.06 -36.72
N TYR A 789 -24.32 23.04 -37.54
CA TYR A 789 -23.25 22.06 -37.33
C TYR A 789 -22.16 22.19 -38.41
N ALA A 790 -20.90 21.97 -38.03
CA ALA A 790 -19.76 21.98 -38.94
C ALA A 790 -18.76 20.87 -38.59
N LEU A 791 -18.15 20.24 -39.60
CA LEU A 791 -16.99 19.37 -39.39
C LEU A 791 -15.74 20.21 -39.16
N VAL A 792 -15.03 19.95 -38.08
CA VAL A 792 -13.77 20.64 -37.73
C VAL A 792 -12.63 20.11 -38.60
N ARG A 793 -11.60 20.93 -38.88
CA ARG A 793 -10.39 20.47 -39.58
C ARG A 793 -9.14 20.88 -38.82
N GLY A 794 -8.39 19.89 -38.34
CA GLY A 794 -7.13 20.04 -37.61
C GLY A 794 -6.34 18.74 -37.52
N ALA A 795 -5.21 18.78 -36.80
CA ALA A 795 -4.40 17.59 -36.53
C ALA A 795 -5.17 16.65 -35.58
N GLY A 796 -5.48 15.43 -36.05
CA GLY A 796 -6.29 14.45 -35.33
C GLY A 796 -7.65 14.12 -35.97
N ASP A 797 -8.07 14.88 -37.00
CA ASP A 797 -9.42 14.77 -37.59
C ASP A 797 -9.46 13.93 -38.88
N ALA A 798 -8.71 12.82 -38.92
CA ALA A 798 -8.50 12.05 -40.15
C ALA A 798 -9.81 11.57 -40.79
N ASP A 799 -10.81 11.23 -39.96
CA ASP A 799 -12.10 10.73 -40.43
C ASP A 799 -13.03 11.82 -40.95
N ASN A 800 -12.88 13.08 -40.51
CA ASN A 800 -13.69 14.21 -40.99
C ASN A 800 -13.55 14.43 -42.51
N GLY A 801 -12.42 14.04 -43.08
CA GLY A 801 -12.18 14.07 -44.52
C GLY A 801 -13.08 13.13 -45.32
N LEU A 802 -13.69 12.12 -44.70
CA LEU A 802 -14.44 11.05 -45.35
C LEU A 802 -15.95 11.35 -45.44
N PHE A 803 -16.44 12.39 -44.78
CA PHE A 803 -17.86 12.72 -44.69
C PHE A 803 -18.16 14.15 -45.18
N ILE A 804 -19.39 14.36 -45.63
CA ILE A 804 -19.98 15.66 -45.93
C ILE A 804 -21.13 15.86 -44.96
N LEU A 805 -21.11 16.99 -44.26
CA LEU A 805 -22.21 17.41 -43.41
C LEU A 805 -23.12 18.38 -44.20
N ARG A 806 -24.37 17.98 -44.46
CA ARG A 806 -25.39 18.83 -45.10
C ARG A 806 -26.49 19.15 -44.09
N GLY A 807 -26.50 20.37 -43.56
CA GLY A 807 -27.36 20.73 -42.45
C GLY A 807 -26.96 19.92 -41.20
N SER A 808 -27.81 18.99 -40.79
CA SER A 808 -27.52 18.02 -39.72
C SER A 808 -27.27 16.60 -40.22
N THR A 809 -27.35 16.33 -41.53
CA THR A 809 -27.16 14.99 -42.10
C THR A 809 -25.69 14.73 -42.39
N LEU A 810 -25.15 13.62 -41.84
CA LEU A 810 -23.83 13.11 -42.14
C LEU A 810 -23.91 12.16 -43.34
N ILE A 811 -23.16 12.47 -44.40
CA ILE A 811 -23.17 11.72 -45.66
C ILE A 811 -21.74 11.25 -45.94
N PRO A 812 -21.47 9.93 -46.03
CA PRO A 812 -20.18 9.44 -46.50
C PRO A 812 -19.87 9.98 -47.91
N LYS A 813 -18.62 10.36 -48.17
CA LYS A 813 -18.20 10.81 -49.52
C LYS A 813 -18.15 9.67 -50.52
N ASP A 814 -17.89 8.46 -50.04
CA ASP A 814 -17.83 7.24 -50.83
C ASP A 814 -19.06 6.37 -50.53
N SER A 815 -19.73 5.90 -51.58
CA SER A 815 -20.85 4.95 -51.49
C SER A 815 -20.44 3.58 -50.95
N GLU A 816 -19.13 3.25 -50.98
CA GLU A 816 -18.56 2.00 -50.47
C GLU A 816 -17.70 2.23 -49.20
N GLN A 817 -17.98 3.29 -48.43
CA GLN A 817 -17.24 3.59 -47.19
C GLN A 817 -17.17 2.35 -46.29
N ALA A 818 -15.94 1.94 -45.97
CA ALA A 818 -15.67 0.67 -45.29
C ALA A 818 -16.43 0.55 -43.97
N THR A 819 -16.82 -0.67 -43.61
CA THR A 819 -17.40 -0.94 -42.31
C THR A 819 -16.37 -0.72 -41.21
N GLY A 820 -16.74 0.00 -40.16
CA GLY A 820 -15.85 0.32 -39.06
C GLY A 820 -16.31 1.54 -38.26
N THR A 821 -15.61 1.82 -37.16
CA THR A 821 -15.84 3.00 -36.33
C THR A 821 -15.03 4.19 -36.86
N TYR A 822 -15.70 5.32 -37.06
CA TYR A 822 -15.11 6.59 -37.48
C TYR A 822 -15.32 7.65 -36.39
N ASN A 823 -14.26 8.37 -36.03
CA ASN A 823 -14.29 9.41 -35.03
C ASN A 823 -14.31 10.79 -35.69
N LEU A 824 -15.51 11.35 -35.83
CA LEU A 824 -15.73 12.65 -36.45
C LEU A 824 -15.68 13.77 -35.41
N HIS A 825 -14.94 14.83 -35.67
CA HIS A 825 -14.97 16.04 -34.82
C HIS A 825 -15.99 17.03 -35.39
N VAL A 826 -17.10 17.21 -34.67
CA VAL A 826 -18.20 18.08 -35.10
C VAL A 826 -18.32 19.26 -34.13
N ALA A 827 -18.43 20.47 -34.66
CA ALA A 827 -18.75 21.67 -33.90
C ALA A 827 -20.21 22.08 -34.08
N ALA A 828 -20.86 22.52 -33.00
CA ALA A 828 -22.17 23.17 -33.03
C ALA A 828 -22.04 24.67 -32.71
N SER A 829 -22.71 25.52 -33.48
CA SER A 829 -22.70 26.99 -33.32
C SER A 829 -24.11 27.57 -33.52
N GLY A 830 -24.40 28.76 -33.00
CA GLY A 830 -25.72 29.40 -33.12
C GLY A 830 -25.81 30.71 -32.34
N PRO A 831 -26.86 31.52 -32.58
CA PRO A 831 -26.94 32.90 -32.08
C PRO A 831 -27.02 33.05 -30.56
N ASN A 832 -27.32 31.96 -29.82
CA ASN A 832 -27.33 31.90 -28.35
C ASN A 832 -26.46 30.74 -27.83
N LEU A 833 -25.49 30.26 -28.63
CA LEU A 833 -24.61 29.13 -28.31
C LEU A 833 -23.18 29.65 -28.17
N PHE A 834 -22.72 29.89 -26.93
CA PHE A 834 -21.40 30.42 -26.63
C PHE A 834 -20.76 29.51 -25.57
N GLY A 835 -19.53 28.98 -25.72
CA GLY A 835 -18.33 29.65 -26.25
C GLY A 835 -17.71 29.13 -27.55
N THR A 836 -16.43 29.50 -27.73
CA THR A 836 -15.71 29.51 -29.01
C THR A 836 -15.14 28.16 -29.47
N ASN A 837 -15.30 27.10 -28.67
CA ASN A 837 -14.69 25.78 -28.88
C ASN A 837 -15.69 24.61 -28.68
N ASN A 838 -16.84 24.65 -29.34
CA ASN A 838 -17.90 23.62 -29.20
C ASN A 838 -17.69 22.37 -30.08
N ALA A 839 -16.43 21.95 -30.27
CA ALA A 839 -16.11 20.75 -31.03
C ALA A 839 -16.20 19.51 -30.13
N SER A 840 -17.00 18.51 -30.48
CA SER A 840 -17.02 17.21 -29.81
C SER A 840 -16.62 16.09 -30.76
N THR A 841 -15.97 15.07 -30.19
CA THR A 841 -15.67 13.82 -30.90
C THR A 841 -16.91 12.95 -30.94
N LEU A 842 -17.23 12.48 -32.14
CA LEU A 842 -18.39 11.70 -32.49
C LEU A 842 -17.93 10.37 -33.06
N SER A 843 -18.07 9.28 -32.32
CA SER A 843 -17.81 7.94 -32.84
C SER A 843 -19.08 7.43 -33.55
N ILE A 844 -19.02 7.28 -34.87
CA ILE A 844 -20.07 6.63 -35.65
C ILE A 844 -19.57 5.26 -36.11
N GLU A 845 -20.44 4.25 -36.10
CA GLU A 845 -20.13 2.92 -36.60
C GLU A 845 -20.86 2.68 -37.92
N ILE A 846 -20.11 2.44 -38.99
CA ILE A 846 -20.65 1.92 -40.23
C ILE A 846 -20.67 0.39 -40.10
N ILE A 847 -21.82 -0.16 -39.72
CA ILE A 847 -22.09 -1.59 -39.78
C ILE A 847 -22.61 -1.96 -41.18
N ASN A 848 -22.22 -3.13 -41.67
CA ASN A 848 -22.58 -3.73 -42.97
C ASN A 848 -23.77 -3.06 -43.65
N LEU A 849 -23.53 -2.47 -44.81
CA LEU A 849 -24.57 -2.15 -45.78
C LEU A 849 -25.27 -3.46 -46.15
N VAL A 850 -26.28 -3.83 -45.36
CA VAL A 850 -27.36 -4.66 -45.89
C VAL A 850 -27.78 -3.90 -47.14
N THR A 851 -27.68 -4.57 -48.29
CA THR A 851 -28.34 -4.17 -49.51
C THR A 851 -29.83 -4.05 -49.20
N LEU A 852 -30.24 -2.93 -48.62
CA LEU A 852 -31.59 -2.44 -48.68
C LEU A 852 -31.72 -2.01 -50.13
N THR A 853 -32.28 -2.91 -50.93
CA THR A 853 -33.00 -2.53 -52.14
C THR A 853 -33.92 -1.38 -51.74
N ASP A 854 -33.56 -0.16 -52.12
CA ASP A 854 -34.39 1.01 -51.86
C ASP A 854 -35.82 0.75 -52.32
N PHE A 855 -36.78 1.06 -51.45
CA PHE A 855 -38.15 1.28 -51.86
C PHE A 855 -38.21 2.63 -52.60
N VAL A 856 -37.96 2.60 -53.90
CA VAL A 856 -38.13 3.75 -54.79
C VAL A 856 -39.60 3.90 -55.15
N THR A 857 -40.20 5.05 -54.83
CA THR A 857 -41.53 5.42 -55.33
C THR A 857 -41.47 6.73 -56.11
N GLN A 858 -42.12 6.74 -57.27
CA GLN A 858 -42.26 7.91 -58.13
C GLN A 858 -43.66 8.50 -57.93
N TRP A 859 -43.73 9.72 -57.39
CA TRP A 859 -44.98 10.41 -57.14
C TRP A 859 -45.16 11.56 -58.14
N ARG A 860 -46.33 11.63 -58.78
CA ARG A 860 -46.76 12.74 -59.63
C ARG A 860 -47.67 13.66 -58.82
N ILE A 861 -47.25 14.91 -58.63
CA ILE A 861 -48.11 15.97 -58.06
C ILE A 861 -48.89 16.63 -59.23
N PRO A 862 -50.23 16.56 -59.26
CA PRO A 862 -51.02 17.31 -60.24
C PRO A 862 -51.01 18.81 -59.92
N GLY A 863 -50.84 19.66 -60.93
CA GLY A 863 -50.77 21.11 -60.77
C GLY A 863 -52.13 21.73 -60.38
N GLY A 864 -52.15 22.46 -59.27
CA GLY A 864 -53.27 23.27 -58.79
C GLY A 864 -52.80 24.24 -57.68
N SER A 865 -53.37 25.45 -57.64
CA SER A 865 -52.84 26.66 -57.00
C SER A 865 -52.74 26.65 -55.47
N ASP A 866 -51.71 27.35 -54.99
CA ASP A 866 -51.26 27.55 -53.60
C ASP A 866 -52.34 27.68 -52.53
N THR A 867 -52.29 26.83 -51.51
CA THR A 867 -52.08 27.23 -50.10
C THR A 867 -51.84 26.00 -49.22
N VAL A 868 -50.72 26.05 -48.48
CA VAL A 868 -50.18 25.04 -47.54
C VAL A 868 -49.55 23.81 -48.21
N ARG A 869 -48.21 23.90 -48.35
CA ARG A 869 -47.30 22.82 -48.71
C ARG A 869 -47.06 21.92 -47.51
N THR A 870 -46.90 20.61 -47.72
CA THR A 870 -45.88 19.78 -47.05
C THR A 870 -45.79 18.43 -47.75
N LEU A 871 -44.56 17.98 -48.05
CA LEU A 871 -44.23 16.58 -48.00
C LEU A 871 -43.36 16.39 -46.75
#